data_AF-A0A094ILK5-F1
#
_entry.id   AF-A0A094ILK5-F1
#
_cell.length_a   1.000
_cell.length_b   1.000
_cell.length_c   1.000
_cell.angle_alpha   90.00
_cell.angle_beta   90.00
_cell.angle_gamma   90.00
#
_symmetry.space_group_name_H-M   'P 1'
#
loop_
_entity.id
_entity.type
_entity.pdbx_description
1 polymer ?
#
loop_
_entity_poly.entity_id
_entity_poly.type
_entity_poly.pdbx_seq_one_letter_code
_entity_poly.pdbx_strand_id
1 'polypeptide(L)'
;MGSDESPASTFKYNQQPTYTTSNGAPVHHAEAYQRAGGPNGPLLLQDFHLIDQLAHFDRERIPERVVHAKGAGAYGEFEVTHDISDITVIDMLKTVGKKTKAVTRFSTVGGEKGSADSARDPRGFSMKFYTEEGNWDWVYNNTPIFFLRDPGKFPLFIHTQKRNPQTNLKDATMFWDYLSTHQEAIHQVMHLFSDRGTPYSYRHMNGYSGHTHKWHKADGTFNYVQVHLKTNQGSKTFNNEEAGKLASENPDWHTQDLFESIEKGEYPSWTVYVQVLSPEQAEKFRWNIFDLTKVWPQKDVPLRPFGKFTLNKNPENYFAEIEQVAFSPSHLVPGVEPSADPVLQSRLFSYPDTHRHRLGVNYQQIPVNAPLHAFNPFQRDGAMAVNGNYGANPNYPSSYRTLTYKQHSPITSDPHQKWSAQAVLHLNEVVADDYVQAKGLWDVLGRTEGQQANFIGNVSGHLSGAREDTRARTYEMFSRVDKALGDAIKAATEKNAAPPKESPRYQEVVNRSVDVKLKRDRKGEHRKAIIRNWTQPWINDFLDTYDPTIPILKSIRRVAGVCELGKAILLVNSATLHRVQLAKTVGGKGTHRAIYARSEDWEAVFKSIEDGTARPALTEDTLLSFHKARLEKHYLVEPAKGSDPERCQEAWDLAIAATLRSSNQELENLSPVEPPVQQPLLWLKPCQDRESAGLKPLPSLSDFYSQSLAFNSTTLEPLGSTATQVFQRSLSHSGLQPLCQRLSMSQLLRGQSRRRKTILRMGPERIPAGDLRSGASTSVEAR
;
A
#
# COMPACT_ATOMS: atom_id res chain seq x y z
N MET A 1 33.18 -11.38 3.02
CA MET A 1 32.27 -12.49 3.40
C MET A 1 31.34 -12.74 2.23
N GLY A 2 31.74 -13.59 1.29
CA GLY A 2 30.87 -14.10 0.24
C GLY A 2 30.97 -15.62 0.24
N SER A 3 29.83 -16.30 0.14
CA SER A 3 29.52 -17.74 -0.11
C SER A 3 30.36 -18.91 0.46
N ASP A 4 31.60 -18.72 0.93
CA ASP A 4 32.42 -19.77 1.59
C ASP A 4 32.38 -19.72 3.11
N GLU A 5 32.05 -18.56 3.68
CA GLU A 5 31.93 -18.38 5.12
C GLU A 5 30.52 -17.92 5.45
N SER A 6 29.54 -18.84 5.44
CA SER A 6 28.48 -18.68 6.45
C SER A 6 29.24 -18.55 7.77
N PRO A 7 29.07 -17.48 8.56
CA PRO A 7 29.71 -17.42 9.86
C PRO A 7 29.38 -18.74 10.58
N ALA A 8 30.41 -19.40 11.10
CA ALA A 8 30.24 -20.68 11.77
C ALA A 8 29.08 -20.54 12.76
N SER A 9 28.21 -21.56 12.84
CA SER A 9 27.09 -21.53 13.75
C SER A 9 27.58 -21.06 15.13
N THR A 10 27.00 -19.96 15.61
CA THR A 10 27.37 -19.41 16.91
C THR A 10 26.83 -20.30 18.02
N PHE A 11 25.87 -21.17 17.71
CA PHE A 11 25.42 -22.21 18.59
C PHE A 11 26.37 -23.42 18.55
N LYS A 12 26.89 -23.80 19.73
CA LYS A 12 27.71 -24.99 19.91
C LYS A 12 27.22 -25.78 21.12
N TYR A 13 26.90 -27.05 20.92
CA TYR A 13 26.60 -27.96 22.02
C TYR A 13 27.78 -28.00 23.00
N ASN A 14 27.48 -27.99 24.31
CA ASN A 14 28.44 -28.05 25.42
C ASN A 14 29.36 -26.82 25.60
N GLN A 15 29.13 -25.72 24.89
CA GLN A 15 29.78 -24.44 25.20
C GLN A 15 28.95 -23.65 26.23
N GLN A 16 29.59 -23.09 27.25
CA GLN A 16 28.96 -22.17 28.22
C GLN A 16 29.55 -20.77 28.07
N PRO A 17 29.04 -19.95 27.14
CA PRO A 17 29.51 -18.58 26.99
C PRO A 17 29.06 -17.71 28.17
N THR A 18 29.87 -16.71 28.52
CA THR A 18 29.47 -15.68 29.49
C THR A 18 28.41 -14.77 28.88
N TYR A 19 27.27 -14.65 29.55
CA TYR A 19 26.20 -13.72 29.14
C TYR A 19 26.61 -12.26 29.41
N THR A 20 26.37 -11.40 28.43
CA THR A 20 26.74 -9.97 28.49
C THR A 20 25.61 -9.09 27.99
N THR A 21 25.64 -7.81 28.36
CA THR A 21 24.90 -6.73 27.68
C THR A 21 25.46 -6.48 26.26
N SER A 22 24.78 -5.65 25.47
CA SER A 22 25.17 -5.32 24.10
C SER A 22 26.55 -4.65 23.98
N ASN A 23 27.01 -3.97 25.03
CA ASN A 23 28.35 -3.38 25.11
C ASN A 23 29.42 -4.32 25.70
N GLY A 24 29.10 -5.58 25.94
CA GLY A 24 30.05 -6.61 26.37
C GLY A 24 30.30 -6.70 27.88
N ALA A 25 29.54 -5.98 28.72
CA ALA A 25 29.67 -6.10 30.18
C ALA A 25 28.98 -7.40 30.67
N PRO A 26 29.65 -8.23 31.50
CA PRO A 26 29.03 -9.43 32.06
C PRO A 26 27.80 -9.13 32.92
N VAL A 27 26.77 -9.97 32.83
CA VAL A 27 25.53 -9.85 33.60
C VAL A 27 25.38 -11.05 34.54
N HIS A 28 25.10 -10.77 35.82
CA HIS A 28 25.00 -11.82 36.84
C HIS A 28 23.78 -12.73 36.69
N HIS A 29 22.65 -12.21 36.20
CA HIS A 29 21.42 -12.97 36.01
C HIS A 29 20.57 -12.36 34.89
N ALA A 30 20.20 -13.15 33.88
CA ALA A 30 19.57 -12.65 32.65
C ALA A 30 18.13 -12.14 32.84
N GLU A 31 17.47 -12.55 33.93
CA GLU A 31 16.06 -12.24 34.23
C GLU A 31 15.90 -11.26 35.41
N ALA A 32 17.00 -10.89 36.07
CA ALA A 32 16.95 -9.99 37.22
C ALA A 32 16.85 -8.53 36.77
N TYR A 33 16.22 -7.71 37.60
CA TYR A 33 16.07 -6.27 37.37
C TYR A 33 16.23 -5.46 38.67
N GLN A 34 16.71 -4.23 38.57
CA GLN A 34 16.92 -3.34 39.69
C GLN A 34 15.63 -2.64 40.13
N ARG A 35 15.54 -2.44 41.44
CA ARG A 35 14.34 -1.97 42.12
C ARG A 35 14.67 -1.33 43.45
N ALA A 36 13.89 -0.35 43.88
CA ALA A 36 14.10 0.35 45.14
C ALA A 36 13.53 -0.47 46.33
N GLY A 37 14.40 -1.14 47.09
CA GLY A 37 14.01 -1.86 48.32
C GLY A 37 13.57 -3.31 48.09
N GLY A 38 12.80 -3.86 49.06
CA GLY A 38 12.37 -5.27 49.09
C GLY A 38 11.43 -5.69 47.95
N PRO A 39 10.94 -6.95 47.89
CA PRO A 39 10.21 -7.58 46.77
C PRO A 39 9.04 -6.82 46.12
N ASN A 40 8.58 -5.71 46.71
CA ASN A 40 7.46 -4.89 46.21
C ASN A 40 7.81 -3.43 45.82
N GLY A 41 9.07 -3.01 45.93
CA GLY A 41 9.54 -1.70 45.44
C GLY A 41 9.49 -1.49 43.92
N PRO A 42 9.46 -0.22 43.45
CA PRO A 42 9.41 0.14 42.04
C PRO A 42 10.72 -0.16 41.30
N LEU A 43 10.64 -0.28 39.96
CA LEU A 43 11.80 -0.38 39.06
C LEU A 43 12.66 0.88 39.08
N LEU A 44 13.96 0.72 38.80
CA LEU A 44 14.89 1.84 38.67
C LEU A 44 15.29 2.08 37.21
N LEU A 45 15.20 3.34 36.75
CA LEU A 45 15.61 3.74 35.40
C LEU A 45 17.12 3.56 35.14
N GLN A 46 17.93 3.42 36.19
CA GLN A 46 19.38 3.18 36.05
C GLN A 46 19.72 1.74 35.63
N ASP A 47 18.73 0.85 35.54
CA ASP A 47 18.95 -0.53 35.11
C ASP A 47 19.24 -0.61 33.60
N PHE A 48 20.50 -0.47 33.25
CA PHE A 48 20.95 -0.51 31.86
C PHE A 48 20.64 -1.85 31.19
N HIS A 49 20.79 -2.99 31.88
CA HIS A 49 20.59 -4.31 31.29
C HIS A 49 19.13 -4.53 30.89
N LEU A 50 18.19 -4.17 31.77
CA LEU A 50 16.76 -4.22 31.46
C LEU A 50 16.41 -3.31 30.26
N ILE A 51 16.92 -2.07 30.26
CA ILE A 51 16.64 -1.11 29.19
C ILE A 51 17.23 -1.57 27.84
N ASP A 52 18.46 -2.09 27.85
CA ASP A 52 19.15 -2.60 26.66
C ASP A 52 18.38 -3.76 26.01
N GLN A 53 17.93 -4.73 26.82
CA GLN A 53 17.10 -5.85 26.35
C GLN A 53 15.78 -5.38 25.73
N LEU A 54 15.01 -4.55 26.45
CA LEU A 54 13.70 -4.07 25.98
C LEU A 54 13.84 -3.20 24.73
N ALA A 55 14.82 -2.29 24.70
CA ALA A 55 15.02 -1.39 23.57
C ALA A 55 15.43 -2.14 22.29
N HIS A 56 16.20 -3.23 22.40
CA HIS A 56 16.51 -4.08 21.26
C HIS A 56 15.30 -4.90 20.81
N PHE A 57 14.56 -5.51 21.75
CA PHE A 57 13.33 -6.26 21.46
C PHE A 57 12.31 -5.42 20.67
N ASP A 58 12.09 -4.17 21.09
CA ASP A 58 11.19 -3.22 20.43
C ASP A 58 11.60 -2.90 18.96
N ARG A 59 12.85 -3.21 18.57
CA ARG A 59 13.43 -2.88 17.27
C ARG A 59 13.78 -4.10 16.43
N GLU A 60 13.34 -5.29 16.81
CA GLU A 60 13.61 -6.51 16.04
C GLU A 60 12.94 -6.54 14.66
N ARG A 61 11.88 -5.75 14.44
CA ARG A 61 11.11 -5.78 13.19
C ARG A 61 11.63 -4.72 12.21
N ILE A 62 11.89 -5.14 10.98
CA ILE A 62 12.07 -4.27 9.81
C ILE A 62 10.82 -4.33 8.93
N PRO A 63 10.61 -3.36 8.01
CA PRO A 63 9.53 -3.46 7.03
C PRO A 63 9.61 -4.80 6.27
N GLU A 64 8.48 -5.47 6.12
CA GLU A 64 8.41 -6.62 5.21
C GLU A 64 8.60 -6.16 3.75
N ARG A 65 8.83 -7.11 2.85
CA ARG A 65 8.81 -6.80 1.41
C ARG A 65 7.37 -6.40 1.03
N VAL A 66 7.23 -5.31 0.26
CA VAL A 66 5.91 -4.81 -0.17
C VAL A 66 5.08 -5.88 -0.89
N VAL A 67 5.75 -6.77 -1.62
CA VAL A 67 5.23 -8.00 -2.22
C VAL A 67 6.17 -9.14 -1.88
N HIS A 68 5.70 -10.38 -1.94
CA HIS A 68 6.52 -11.55 -1.60
C HIS A 68 7.05 -11.55 -0.16
N ALA A 69 6.23 -11.07 0.79
CA ALA A 69 6.59 -10.96 2.21
C ALA A 69 6.78 -12.33 2.87
N LYS A 70 5.81 -13.25 2.71
CA LYS A 70 5.92 -14.64 3.15
C LYS A 70 6.84 -15.43 2.22
N GLY A 71 7.80 -16.16 2.77
CA GLY A 71 8.71 -16.98 1.99
C GLY A 71 9.65 -17.83 2.84
N ALA A 72 10.35 -18.74 2.17
CA ALA A 72 11.37 -19.61 2.75
C ALA A 72 12.58 -19.64 1.82
N GLY A 73 13.75 -20.02 2.33
CA GLY A 73 14.95 -20.07 1.50
C GLY A 73 15.99 -21.03 2.01
N ALA A 74 16.93 -21.34 1.13
CA ALA A 74 18.02 -22.26 1.35
C ALA A 74 19.20 -21.91 0.44
N TYR A 75 20.38 -22.42 0.81
CA TYR A 75 21.59 -22.37 0.01
C TYR A 75 21.72 -23.60 -0.88
N GLY A 76 22.49 -23.44 -1.93
CA GLY A 76 22.73 -24.48 -2.92
C GLY A 76 23.81 -24.11 -3.92
N GLU A 77 23.81 -24.84 -5.02
CA GLU A 77 24.74 -24.65 -6.13
C GLU A 77 24.08 -24.86 -7.48
N PHE A 78 24.51 -24.07 -8.46
CA PHE A 78 24.26 -24.28 -9.87
C PHE A 78 25.48 -24.92 -10.51
N GLU A 79 25.27 -25.98 -11.28
CA GLU A 79 26.30 -26.68 -12.04
C GLU A 79 26.00 -26.59 -13.54
N VAL A 80 26.98 -26.17 -14.34
CA VAL A 80 26.90 -26.22 -15.81
C VAL A 80 27.00 -27.68 -16.24
N THR A 81 26.02 -28.16 -17.00
CA THR A 81 25.96 -29.57 -17.45
C THR A 81 26.16 -29.73 -18.95
N HIS A 82 25.93 -28.67 -19.73
CA HIS A 82 26.11 -28.69 -21.17
C HIS A 82 26.87 -27.43 -21.60
N ASP A 83 27.67 -27.57 -22.64
CA ASP A 83 28.33 -26.43 -23.27
C ASP A 83 27.28 -25.56 -23.99
N ILE A 84 27.27 -24.28 -23.67
CA ILE A 84 26.44 -23.23 -24.27
C ILE A 84 27.26 -22.00 -24.67
N SER A 85 28.57 -22.18 -24.87
CA SER A 85 29.49 -21.12 -25.32
C SER A 85 29.13 -20.56 -26.70
N ASP A 86 28.35 -21.29 -27.50
CA ASP A 86 27.82 -20.82 -28.78
C ASP A 86 26.76 -19.71 -28.63
N ILE A 87 26.11 -19.59 -27.47
CA ILE A 87 25.08 -18.58 -27.22
C ILE A 87 25.49 -17.50 -26.23
N THR A 88 26.58 -17.68 -25.45
CA THR A 88 26.99 -16.69 -24.44
C THR A 88 28.45 -16.73 -23.99
N VAL A 89 28.96 -15.60 -23.46
CA VAL A 89 30.26 -15.46 -22.79
C VAL A 89 30.19 -15.27 -21.26
N ILE A 90 29.05 -15.55 -20.64
CA ILE A 90 28.87 -15.39 -19.19
C ILE A 90 29.78 -16.35 -18.43
N ASP A 91 30.67 -15.83 -17.57
CA ASP A 91 31.69 -16.61 -16.87
C ASP A 91 31.13 -17.78 -16.05
N MET A 92 29.99 -17.60 -15.39
CA MET A 92 29.29 -18.64 -14.63
C MET A 92 28.89 -19.84 -15.51
N LEU A 93 28.71 -19.65 -16.82
CA LEU A 93 28.16 -20.63 -17.75
C LEU A 93 29.21 -21.24 -18.71
N LYS A 94 30.46 -20.78 -18.66
CA LYS A 94 31.50 -21.12 -19.68
C LYS A 94 31.98 -22.57 -19.66
N THR A 95 32.05 -23.19 -18.49
CA THR A 95 32.78 -24.46 -18.33
C THR A 95 31.84 -25.51 -17.77
N VAL A 96 31.64 -26.61 -18.52
CA VAL A 96 30.90 -27.78 -18.03
C VAL A 96 31.56 -28.31 -16.75
N GLY A 97 30.74 -28.61 -15.74
CA GLY A 97 31.18 -29.01 -14.40
C GLY A 97 31.50 -27.83 -13.46
N LYS A 98 31.52 -26.58 -13.95
CA LYS A 98 31.68 -25.41 -13.07
C LYS A 98 30.47 -25.29 -12.16
N LYS A 99 30.75 -25.18 -10.86
CA LYS A 99 29.75 -24.97 -9.80
C LYS A 99 29.78 -23.53 -9.33
N THR A 100 28.61 -22.97 -9.04
CA THR A 100 28.45 -21.61 -8.53
C THR A 100 27.48 -21.63 -7.37
N LYS A 101 27.94 -21.17 -6.21
CA LYS A 101 27.13 -21.14 -4.99
C LYS A 101 25.99 -20.14 -5.14
N ALA A 102 24.88 -20.44 -4.49
CA ALA A 102 23.71 -19.60 -4.52
C ALA A 102 22.93 -19.60 -3.21
N VAL A 103 22.19 -18.51 -2.99
CA VAL A 103 21.07 -18.47 -2.04
C VAL A 103 19.77 -18.33 -2.82
N THR A 104 18.75 -19.08 -2.42
CA THR A 104 17.41 -19.04 -3.02
C THR A 104 16.38 -18.63 -1.99
N ARG A 105 15.41 -17.83 -2.43
CA ARG A 105 14.21 -17.53 -1.66
C ARG A 105 12.97 -17.77 -2.51
N PHE A 106 12.12 -18.65 -2.02
CA PHE A 106 10.76 -18.85 -2.50
C PHE A 106 9.78 -17.98 -1.72
N SER A 107 8.63 -17.68 -2.31
CA SER A 107 7.62 -16.82 -1.66
C SER A 107 6.25 -16.94 -2.31
N THR A 108 5.19 -16.59 -1.58
CA THR A 108 3.91 -16.15 -2.18
C THR A 108 4.06 -14.70 -2.69
N VAL A 109 3.01 -14.00 -3.10
CA VAL A 109 3.07 -12.62 -3.62
C VAL A 109 2.29 -11.64 -2.74
N GLY A 110 0.98 -11.86 -2.60
CA GLY A 110 0.05 -10.88 -2.06
C GLY A 110 -0.05 -10.88 -0.53
N GLY A 111 0.17 -12.04 0.09
CA GLY A 111 0.10 -12.24 1.54
C GLY A 111 1.22 -11.55 2.31
N GLU A 112 0.88 -11.09 3.53
CA GLU A 112 1.84 -10.50 4.48
C GLU A 112 2.70 -11.60 5.13
N LYS A 113 3.73 -11.23 5.91
CA LYS A 113 4.71 -12.17 6.48
C LYS A 113 4.10 -13.36 7.24
N GLY A 114 2.97 -13.16 7.91
CA GLY A 114 2.26 -14.20 8.68
C GLY A 114 1.18 -14.96 7.90
N SER A 115 1.07 -14.77 6.58
CA SER A 115 0.09 -15.48 5.75
C SER A 115 0.49 -16.95 5.49
N ALA A 116 -0.47 -17.76 5.03
CA ALA A 116 -0.27 -19.18 4.79
C ALA A 116 0.50 -19.47 3.49
N ASP A 117 1.44 -20.41 3.56
CA ASP A 117 2.26 -20.90 2.44
C ASP A 117 1.41 -21.49 1.29
N SER A 118 0.28 -22.13 1.60
CA SER A 118 -0.59 -22.82 0.63
C SER A 118 -1.62 -21.90 -0.05
N ALA A 119 -1.63 -20.58 0.23
CA ALA A 119 -2.57 -19.64 -0.40
C ALA A 119 -2.50 -19.68 -1.94
N ARG A 120 -3.64 -19.50 -2.62
CA ARG A 120 -3.66 -19.40 -4.09
C ARG A 120 -2.97 -18.11 -4.54
N ASP A 121 -1.83 -18.25 -5.21
CA ASP A 121 -0.96 -17.13 -5.57
C ASP A 121 0.10 -17.61 -6.60
N PRO A 122 0.74 -16.76 -7.42
CA PRO A 122 2.03 -17.13 -7.99
C PRO A 122 3.04 -17.40 -6.87
N ARG A 123 4.12 -18.11 -7.18
CA ARG A 123 5.24 -18.24 -6.27
C ARG A 123 6.47 -17.56 -6.85
N GLY A 124 7.11 -16.72 -6.04
CA GLY A 124 8.45 -16.22 -6.33
C GLY A 124 9.48 -17.33 -6.23
N PHE A 125 10.46 -17.33 -7.12
CA PHE A 125 11.59 -18.25 -7.16
C PHE A 125 12.85 -17.42 -7.46
N SER A 126 13.36 -16.73 -6.44
CA SER A 126 14.50 -15.83 -6.60
C SER A 126 15.80 -16.53 -6.20
N MET A 127 16.83 -16.46 -7.06
CA MET A 127 18.16 -17.01 -6.82
C MET A 127 19.20 -15.90 -6.95
N LYS A 128 20.21 -15.91 -6.07
CA LYS A 128 21.41 -15.07 -6.15
C LYS A 128 22.61 -15.97 -6.30
N PHE A 129 23.33 -15.83 -7.41
CA PHE A 129 24.54 -16.58 -7.69
C PHE A 129 25.75 -15.73 -7.33
N TYR A 130 26.63 -16.28 -6.49
CA TYR A 130 27.87 -15.64 -6.09
C TYR A 130 28.95 -16.01 -7.11
N THR A 131 29.09 -15.19 -8.16
CA THR A 131 30.05 -15.45 -9.24
C THR A 131 31.37 -14.68 -9.02
N GLU A 132 32.43 -15.08 -9.73
CA GLU A 132 33.71 -14.36 -9.74
C GLU A 132 33.60 -12.94 -10.33
N GLU A 133 32.57 -12.68 -11.14
CA GLU A 133 32.33 -11.40 -11.81
C GLU A 133 31.20 -10.58 -11.15
N GLY A 134 30.86 -10.91 -9.90
CA GLY A 134 29.83 -10.25 -9.10
C GLY A 134 28.59 -11.12 -8.85
N ASN A 135 27.64 -10.59 -8.10
CA ASN A 135 26.39 -11.30 -7.84
C ASN A 135 25.44 -11.18 -9.04
N TRP A 136 24.95 -12.32 -9.54
CA TRP A 136 23.90 -12.36 -10.56
C TRP A 136 22.59 -12.84 -9.94
N ASP A 137 21.52 -12.05 -10.05
CA ASP A 137 20.23 -12.42 -9.50
C ASP A 137 19.23 -12.84 -10.57
N TRP A 138 18.69 -14.04 -10.44
CA TRP A 138 17.53 -14.52 -11.19
C TRP A 138 16.28 -14.34 -10.35
N VAL A 139 15.53 -13.27 -10.59
CA VAL A 139 14.34 -12.90 -9.80
C VAL A 139 13.08 -13.36 -10.51
N TYR A 140 12.82 -14.67 -10.42
CA TYR A 140 11.88 -15.41 -11.26
C TYR A 140 10.57 -15.73 -10.51
N ASN A 141 9.59 -16.26 -11.25
CA ASN A 141 8.34 -16.80 -10.70
C ASN A 141 8.14 -18.26 -11.13
N ASN A 142 7.17 -18.95 -10.52
CA ASN A 142 6.76 -20.30 -10.88
C ASN A 142 5.82 -20.38 -12.10
N THR A 143 5.59 -19.24 -12.75
CA THR A 143 4.80 -19.09 -13.98
C THR A 143 5.66 -18.38 -15.04
N PRO A 144 5.54 -18.75 -16.33
CA PRO A 144 6.33 -18.15 -17.40
C PRO A 144 5.81 -16.78 -17.88
N ILE A 145 4.71 -16.30 -17.31
CA ILE A 145 4.03 -15.06 -17.72
C ILE A 145 3.53 -14.29 -16.49
N PHE A 146 3.08 -13.06 -16.68
CA PHE A 146 2.56 -12.22 -15.59
C PHE A 146 1.24 -11.52 -15.95
N PHE A 147 0.64 -10.83 -14.98
CA PHE A 147 -0.68 -10.20 -15.11
C PHE A 147 -0.70 -8.94 -15.97
N LEU A 148 0.46 -8.33 -16.24
CA LEU A 148 0.54 -7.04 -16.91
C LEU A 148 1.78 -6.97 -17.81
N ARG A 149 1.67 -6.13 -18.83
CA ARG A 149 2.76 -5.75 -19.73
C ARG A 149 3.07 -4.25 -19.71
N ASP A 150 2.31 -3.46 -18.97
CA ASP A 150 2.55 -2.03 -18.78
C ASP A 150 2.98 -1.75 -17.33
N PRO A 151 4.21 -1.29 -17.07
CA PRO A 151 4.77 -1.21 -15.72
C PRO A 151 4.01 -0.26 -14.78
N GLY A 152 3.38 0.79 -15.32
CA GLY A 152 2.56 1.73 -14.53
C GLY A 152 1.37 1.06 -13.83
N LYS A 153 0.95 -0.12 -14.31
CA LYS A 153 -0.13 -0.91 -13.72
C LYS A 153 0.29 -1.70 -12.47
N PHE A 154 1.59 -1.86 -12.19
CA PHE A 154 2.05 -2.74 -11.10
C PHE A 154 1.51 -2.34 -9.72
N PRO A 155 1.58 -1.07 -9.28
CA PRO A 155 0.98 -0.67 -7.99
C PRO A 155 -0.55 -0.86 -7.98
N LEU A 156 -1.22 -0.53 -9.09
CA LEU A 156 -2.67 -0.67 -9.22
C LEU A 156 -3.11 -2.12 -9.05
N PHE A 157 -2.45 -3.03 -9.79
CA PHE A 157 -2.65 -4.47 -9.68
C PHE A 157 -2.42 -4.95 -8.25
N ILE A 158 -1.23 -4.69 -7.68
CA ILE A 158 -0.86 -5.20 -6.35
C ILE A 158 -1.80 -4.70 -5.25
N HIS A 159 -2.30 -3.46 -5.32
CA HIS A 159 -3.31 -2.98 -4.38
C HIS A 159 -4.56 -3.87 -4.38
N THR A 160 -5.05 -4.27 -5.56
CA THR A 160 -6.26 -5.09 -5.69
C THR A 160 -6.09 -6.54 -5.23
N GLN A 161 -4.86 -7.05 -5.20
CA GLN A 161 -4.52 -8.37 -4.66
C GLN A 161 -4.38 -8.35 -3.12
N LYS A 162 -4.25 -7.16 -2.54
CA LYS A 162 -4.00 -6.94 -1.12
C LYS A 162 -5.29 -6.67 -0.37
N ARG A 163 -5.27 -5.72 0.55
CA ARG A 163 -6.35 -5.45 1.50
C ARG A 163 -7.07 -4.19 1.07
N ASN A 164 -8.39 -4.20 1.24
CA ASN A 164 -9.22 -3.03 1.04
C ASN A 164 -8.75 -1.89 1.96
N PRO A 165 -8.56 -0.67 1.44
CA PRO A 165 -8.00 0.43 2.22
C PRO A 165 -8.90 0.89 3.38
N GLN A 166 -10.21 0.64 3.31
CA GLN A 166 -11.15 0.98 4.38
C GLN A 166 -11.26 -0.11 5.43
N THR A 167 -11.36 -1.38 5.01
CA THR A 167 -11.70 -2.48 5.92
C THR A 167 -10.50 -3.34 6.33
N ASN A 168 -9.37 -3.20 5.64
CA ASN A 168 -8.20 -4.06 5.79
C ASN A 168 -8.47 -5.57 5.51
N LEU A 169 -9.59 -5.90 4.87
CA LEU A 169 -9.95 -7.26 4.46
C LEU A 169 -9.62 -7.51 2.98
N LYS A 170 -9.49 -8.79 2.58
CA LYS A 170 -9.50 -9.15 1.15
C LYS A 170 -10.88 -8.87 0.56
N ASP A 171 -10.92 -8.45 -0.70
CA ASP A 171 -12.14 -8.04 -1.38
C ASP A 171 -12.18 -8.61 -2.79
N ALA A 172 -13.06 -9.58 -3.01
CA ALA A 172 -13.23 -10.22 -4.31
C ALA A 172 -13.70 -9.22 -5.38
N THR A 173 -14.41 -8.15 -5.01
CA THR A 173 -14.86 -7.14 -5.96
C THR A 173 -13.68 -6.38 -6.53
N MET A 174 -12.78 -5.83 -5.70
CA MET A 174 -11.63 -5.08 -6.25
C MET A 174 -10.71 -5.97 -7.09
N PHE A 175 -10.53 -7.22 -6.67
CA PHE A 175 -9.69 -8.19 -7.35
C PHE A 175 -10.19 -8.44 -8.76
N TRP A 176 -11.49 -8.75 -8.89
CA TRP A 176 -12.09 -9.08 -10.19
C TRP A 176 -12.44 -7.84 -11.02
N ASP A 177 -12.70 -6.69 -10.39
CA ASP A 177 -12.92 -5.44 -11.11
C ASP A 177 -11.67 -5.03 -11.89
N TYR A 178 -10.49 -5.08 -11.23
CA TYR A 178 -9.23 -4.84 -11.92
C TYR A 178 -9.00 -5.84 -13.06
N LEU A 179 -9.10 -7.15 -12.79
CA LEU A 179 -8.80 -8.18 -13.80
C LEU A 179 -9.79 -8.15 -14.97
N SER A 180 -11.07 -7.86 -14.73
CA SER A 180 -12.08 -7.78 -15.79
C SER A 180 -11.96 -6.51 -16.64
N THR A 181 -11.23 -5.49 -16.17
CA THR A 181 -10.95 -4.26 -16.93
C THR A 181 -9.53 -4.21 -17.52
N HIS A 182 -8.63 -5.09 -17.07
CA HIS A 182 -7.24 -5.22 -17.52
C HIS A 182 -7.01 -6.64 -18.07
N GLN A 183 -7.67 -6.92 -19.19
CA GLN A 183 -7.82 -8.29 -19.69
C GLN A 183 -6.55 -8.85 -20.36
N GLU A 184 -5.46 -8.08 -20.49
CA GLU A 184 -4.14 -8.66 -20.82
C GLU A 184 -3.69 -9.69 -19.77
N ALA A 185 -4.22 -9.60 -18.55
CA ALA A 185 -3.96 -10.52 -17.45
C ALA A 185 -4.53 -11.93 -17.67
N ILE A 186 -5.42 -12.14 -18.64
CA ILE A 186 -6.24 -13.35 -18.75
C ILE A 186 -5.39 -14.63 -18.79
N HIS A 187 -4.25 -14.63 -19.48
CA HIS A 187 -3.36 -15.79 -19.53
C HIS A 187 -2.81 -16.15 -18.14
N GLN A 188 -2.43 -15.15 -17.33
CA GLN A 188 -1.96 -15.37 -15.97
C GLN A 188 -3.10 -15.72 -15.01
N VAL A 189 -4.30 -15.20 -15.22
CA VAL A 189 -5.50 -15.59 -14.46
C VAL A 189 -5.82 -17.08 -14.69
N MET A 190 -5.74 -17.55 -15.94
CA MET A 190 -5.88 -18.97 -16.27
C MET A 190 -4.85 -19.84 -15.52
N HIS A 191 -3.61 -19.36 -15.39
CA HIS A 191 -2.57 -20.06 -14.64
C HIS A 191 -2.85 -20.05 -13.12
N LEU A 192 -3.20 -18.89 -12.55
CA LEU A 192 -3.46 -18.70 -11.12
C LEU A 192 -4.63 -19.54 -10.60
N PHE A 193 -5.73 -19.59 -11.36
CA PHE A 193 -6.94 -20.32 -10.95
C PHE A 193 -6.92 -21.79 -11.34
N SER A 194 -5.92 -22.25 -12.10
CA SER A 194 -5.62 -23.68 -12.17
C SER A 194 -4.98 -24.17 -10.86
N ASP A 195 -4.85 -25.47 -10.66
CA ASP A 195 -4.19 -25.99 -9.44
C ASP A 195 -2.70 -25.59 -9.35
N ARG A 196 -2.11 -25.08 -10.44
CA ARG A 196 -0.75 -24.51 -10.42
C ARG A 196 -0.62 -23.26 -9.53
N GLY A 197 -1.73 -22.61 -9.17
CA GLY A 197 -1.75 -21.52 -8.18
C GLY A 197 -1.61 -21.99 -6.73
N THR A 198 -1.71 -23.30 -6.49
CA THR A 198 -1.60 -23.96 -5.19
C THR A 198 -0.62 -25.13 -5.28
N PRO A 199 0.69 -24.89 -5.53
CA PRO A 199 1.69 -25.95 -5.60
C PRO A 199 1.75 -26.74 -4.29
N TYR A 200 2.09 -28.02 -4.36
CA TYR A 200 2.19 -28.90 -3.19
C TYR A 200 3.31 -28.47 -2.23
N SER A 201 4.46 -28.08 -2.80
CA SER A 201 5.54 -27.42 -2.08
C SER A 201 6.46 -26.68 -3.04
N TYR A 202 7.40 -25.89 -2.50
CA TYR A 202 8.40 -25.19 -3.33
C TYR A 202 9.26 -26.15 -4.16
N ARG A 203 9.45 -27.39 -3.73
CA ARG A 203 10.25 -28.41 -4.45
C ARG A 203 9.53 -28.95 -5.69
N HIS A 204 8.20 -28.88 -5.71
CA HIS A 204 7.34 -29.47 -6.76
C HIS A 204 6.82 -28.45 -7.79
N MET A 205 7.49 -27.30 -7.91
CA MET A 205 7.16 -26.27 -8.90
C MET A 205 8.35 -25.93 -9.78
N ASN A 206 8.06 -25.40 -10.96
CA ASN A 206 9.06 -24.90 -11.89
C ASN A 206 9.44 -23.44 -11.56
N GLY A 207 10.49 -22.92 -12.20
CA GLY A 207 10.86 -21.51 -12.20
C GLY A 207 11.06 -20.99 -13.61
N TYR A 208 10.77 -19.72 -13.85
CA TYR A 208 10.81 -19.11 -15.18
C TYR A 208 11.28 -17.67 -15.13
N SER A 209 12.12 -17.27 -16.09
CA SER A 209 12.53 -15.87 -16.22
C SER A 209 11.35 -14.93 -16.42
N GLY A 210 10.31 -15.42 -17.09
CA GLY A 210 9.15 -14.65 -17.55
C GLY A 210 9.57 -13.69 -18.66
N HIS A 211 10.41 -12.73 -18.30
CA HIS A 211 11.02 -11.81 -19.23
C HIS A 211 12.02 -12.48 -20.15
N THR A 212 12.11 -11.91 -21.33
CA THR A 212 13.22 -12.11 -22.26
C THR A 212 14.44 -11.32 -21.81
N HIS A 213 15.62 -11.93 -21.89
CA HIS A 213 16.92 -11.28 -21.62
C HIS A 213 17.79 -11.35 -22.88
N LYS A 214 18.89 -10.58 -22.90
CA LYS A 214 19.91 -10.66 -23.94
C LYS A 214 21.16 -11.34 -23.37
N TRP A 215 21.66 -12.35 -24.05
CA TRP A 215 22.95 -12.97 -23.75
C TRP A 215 23.94 -12.71 -24.88
N HIS A 216 25.08 -12.11 -24.55
CA HIS A 216 26.11 -11.72 -25.52
C HIS A 216 27.08 -12.86 -25.82
N LYS A 217 27.49 -12.94 -27.08
CA LYS A 217 28.50 -13.85 -27.61
C LYS A 217 29.87 -13.17 -27.68
N ALA A 218 30.89 -13.98 -27.97
CA ALA A 218 32.28 -13.50 -28.05
C ALA A 218 32.53 -12.55 -29.23
N ASP A 219 31.73 -12.64 -30.29
CA ASP A 219 31.79 -11.77 -31.48
C ASP A 219 31.13 -10.39 -31.26
N GLY A 220 30.58 -10.12 -30.08
CA GLY A 220 29.88 -8.87 -29.76
C GLY A 220 28.41 -8.84 -30.18
N THR A 221 27.89 -9.88 -30.83
CA THR A 221 26.45 -10.04 -31.10
C THR A 221 25.75 -10.76 -29.94
N PHE A 222 24.43 -10.85 -29.95
CA PHE A 222 23.65 -11.42 -28.84
C PHE A 222 22.50 -12.30 -29.31
N ASN A 223 21.96 -13.09 -28.39
CA ASN A 223 20.69 -13.81 -28.54
C ASN A 223 19.68 -13.32 -27.51
N TYR A 224 18.39 -13.36 -27.86
CA TYR A 224 17.30 -13.26 -26.91
C TYR A 224 17.06 -14.62 -26.25
N VAL A 225 16.88 -14.62 -24.93
CA VAL A 225 16.74 -15.85 -24.15
C VAL A 225 15.60 -15.79 -23.14
N GLN A 226 14.97 -16.94 -22.90
CA GLN A 226 14.14 -17.21 -21.72
C GLN A 226 14.68 -18.42 -20.96
N VAL A 227 14.78 -18.33 -19.64
CA VAL A 227 15.34 -19.38 -18.78
C VAL A 227 14.22 -20.14 -18.08
N HIS A 228 14.33 -21.47 -18.02
CA HIS A 228 13.36 -22.37 -17.44
C HIS A 228 14.04 -23.33 -16.47
N LEU A 229 13.54 -23.42 -15.24
CA LEU A 229 13.93 -24.40 -14.25
C LEU A 229 12.81 -25.44 -14.11
N LYS A 230 13.10 -26.70 -14.44
CA LYS A 230 12.12 -27.80 -14.33
C LYS A 230 12.43 -28.66 -13.12
N THR A 231 11.47 -28.82 -12.22
CA THR A 231 11.64 -29.62 -11.00
C THR A 231 11.96 -31.07 -11.35
N ASN A 232 12.97 -31.64 -10.68
CA ASN A 232 13.30 -33.06 -10.80
C ASN A 232 12.48 -33.93 -9.81
N GLN A 233 11.67 -33.33 -8.94
CA GLN A 233 10.79 -34.02 -7.98
C GLN A 233 9.42 -34.34 -8.59
N GLY A 234 9.17 -33.89 -9.82
CA GLY A 234 7.86 -33.93 -10.47
C GLY A 234 6.96 -32.78 -10.03
N SER A 235 6.20 -32.23 -10.98
CA SER A 235 5.26 -31.15 -10.67
C SER A 235 4.06 -31.70 -9.92
N LYS A 236 3.71 -31.09 -8.79
CA LYS A 236 2.60 -31.51 -7.92
C LYS A 236 1.89 -30.30 -7.32
N THR A 237 0.57 -30.38 -7.23
CA THR A 237 -0.32 -29.30 -6.77
C THR A 237 -1.33 -29.83 -5.78
N PHE A 238 -1.82 -28.97 -4.89
CA PHE A 238 -3.05 -29.16 -4.17
C PHE A 238 -4.24 -28.73 -5.03
N ASN A 239 -5.39 -29.35 -4.82
CA ASN A 239 -6.67 -28.71 -5.16
C ASN A 239 -7.01 -27.60 -4.13
N ASN A 240 -8.10 -26.87 -4.35
CA ASN A 240 -8.44 -25.73 -3.50
C ASN A 240 -8.87 -26.09 -2.07
N GLU A 241 -9.52 -27.23 -1.88
CA GLU A 241 -9.96 -27.71 -0.56
C GLU A 241 -8.77 -28.15 0.28
N GLU A 242 -7.84 -28.90 -0.32
CA GLU A 242 -6.58 -29.32 0.30
C GLU A 242 -5.73 -28.11 0.68
N ALA A 243 -5.57 -27.14 -0.23
CA ALA A 243 -4.81 -25.93 0.03
C ALA A 243 -5.43 -25.09 1.16
N GLY A 244 -6.77 -24.98 1.19
CA GLY A 244 -7.52 -24.26 2.23
C GLY A 244 -7.43 -24.94 3.60
N LYS A 245 -7.53 -26.28 3.64
CA LYS A 245 -7.33 -27.07 4.85
C LYS A 245 -5.91 -26.85 5.40
N LEU A 246 -4.91 -26.98 4.54
CA LEU A 246 -3.52 -26.79 4.94
C LEU A 246 -3.21 -25.38 5.42
N ALA A 247 -3.85 -24.35 4.83
CA ALA A 247 -3.69 -22.97 5.27
C ALA A 247 -4.11 -22.76 6.73
N SER A 248 -5.04 -23.60 7.23
CA SER A 248 -5.51 -23.57 8.62
C SER A 248 -4.72 -24.51 9.55
N GLU A 249 -4.35 -25.70 9.06
CA GLU A 249 -3.67 -26.71 9.88
C GLU A 249 -2.16 -26.46 10.02
N ASN A 250 -1.52 -26.01 8.94
CA ASN A 250 -0.09 -25.71 8.91
C ASN A 250 0.19 -24.57 7.90
N PRO A 251 0.10 -23.29 8.33
CA PRO A 251 0.39 -22.15 7.47
C PRO A 251 1.88 -22.06 7.04
N ASP A 252 2.75 -22.91 7.58
CA ASP A 252 4.19 -22.96 7.32
C ASP A 252 4.60 -24.22 6.52
N TRP A 253 3.64 -24.92 5.91
CA TRP A 253 3.87 -26.21 5.25
C TRP A 253 5.02 -26.19 4.21
N HIS A 254 5.10 -25.18 3.34
CA HIS A 254 6.16 -25.15 2.32
C HIS A 254 7.53 -24.85 2.93
N THR A 255 7.55 -24.02 3.99
CA THR A 255 8.75 -23.70 4.76
C THR A 255 9.27 -24.96 5.46
N GLN A 256 8.39 -25.69 6.14
CA GLN A 256 8.71 -26.94 6.82
C GLN A 256 9.15 -28.03 5.84
N ASP A 257 8.42 -28.24 4.74
CA ASP A 257 8.77 -29.24 3.71
C ASP A 257 10.18 -28.97 3.14
N LEU A 258 10.51 -27.72 2.80
CA LEU A 258 11.82 -27.37 2.26
C LEU A 258 12.93 -27.63 3.30
N PHE A 259 12.73 -27.16 4.53
CA PHE A 259 13.73 -27.27 5.59
C PHE A 259 14.02 -28.73 5.94
N GLU A 260 12.97 -29.51 6.24
CA GLU A 260 13.11 -30.91 6.63
C GLU A 260 13.67 -31.78 5.51
N SER A 261 13.32 -31.51 4.25
CA SER A 261 13.86 -32.28 3.12
C SER A 261 15.37 -32.10 3.00
N ILE A 262 15.87 -30.88 3.17
CA ILE A 262 17.30 -30.61 3.15
C ILE A 262 18.00 -31.25 4.36
N GLU A 263 17.40 -31.18 5.55
CA GLU A 263 17.93 -31.82 6.76
C GLU A 263 18.04 -33.35 6.61
N LYS A 264 17.07 -33.98 5.93
CA LYS A 264 17.05 -35.42 5.63
C LYS A 264 17.99 -35.82 4.48
N GLY A 265 18.66 -34.87 3.82
CA GLY A 265 19.50 -35.14 2.64
C GLY A 265 18.71 -35.33 1.32
N GLU A 266 17.41 -35.08 1.32
CA GLU A 266 16.53 -35.12 0.14
C GLU A 266 16.60 -33.80 -0.66
N TYR A 267 17.81 -33.47 -1.11
CA TYR A 267 18.10 -32.19 -1.75
C TYR A 267 17.25 -31.94 -3.00
N PRO A 268 16.36 -30.92 -3.00
CA PRO A 268 15.60 -30.59 -4.19
C PRO A 268 16.52 -30.03 -5.26
N SER A 269 16.21 -30.38 -6.50
CA SER A 269 16.97 -29.96 -7.67
C SER A 269 16.08 -29.72 -8.88
N TRP A 270 16.55 -28.84 -9.75
CA TRP A 270 15.91 -28.45 -11.00
C TRP A 270 16.89 -28.61 -12.16
N THR A 271 16.42 -29.15 -13.27
CA THR A 271 17.14 -29.08 -14.54
C THR A 271 16.88 -27.73 -15.21
N VAL A 272 17.93 -27.05 -15.61
CA VAL A 272 17.88 -25.68 -16.14
C VAL A 272 18.02 -25.71 -17.66
N TYR A 273 17.09 -25.04 -18.33
CA TYR A 273 16.96 -24.95 -19.77
C TYR A 273 16.91 -23.50 -20.24
N VAL A 274 17.26 -23.29 -21.49
CA VAL A 274 17.16 -22.00 -22.18
C VAL A 274 16.39 -22.17 -23.50
N GLN A 275 15.51 -21.23 -23.80
CA GLN A 275 15.00 -20.99 -25.15
C GLN A 275 15.80 -19.84 -25.76
N VAL A 276 16.13 -19.94 -27.05
CA VAL A 276 17.03 -19.00 -27.73
C VAL A 276 16.40 -18.54 -29.04
N LEU A 277 16.37 -17.22 -29.25
CA LEU A 277 16.02 -16.59 -30.51
C LEU A 277 17.15 -15.66 -30.95
N SER A 278 17.56 -15.74 -32.22
CA SER A 278 18.40 -14.71 -32.81
C SER A 278 17.60 -13.41 -32.95
N PRO A 279 18.26 -12.25 -33.10
CA PRO A 279 17.58 -10.99 -33.37
C PRO A 279 16.64 -11.06 -34.59
N GLU A 280 17.09 -11.68 -35.69
CA GLU A 280 16.31 -11.82 -36.92
C GLU A 280 15.11 -12.76 -36.76
N GLN A 281 15.22 -13.77 -35.88
CA GLN A 281 14.09 -14.62 -35.54
C GLN A 281 13.06 -13.87 -34.68
N ALA A 282 13.53 -13.03 -33.75
CA ALA A 282 12.67 -12.23 -32.89
C ALA A 282 11.83 -11.22 -33.68
N GLU A 283 12.38 -10.57 -34.72
CA GLU A 283 11.65 -9.65 -35.60
C GLU A 283 10.47 -10.32 -36.33
N LYS A 284 10.62 -11.62 -36.65
CA LYS A 284 9.63 -12.41 -37.38
C LYS A 284 8.75 -13.25 -36.46
N PHE A 285 9.01 -13.21 -35.15
CA PHE A 285 8.30 -14.05 -34.21
C PHE A 285 6.87 -13.54 -34.04
N ARG A 286 5.90 -14.47 -34.05
CA ARG A 286 4.47 -14.13 -33.96
C ARG A 286 4.15 -13.30 -32.71
N TRP A 287 4.82 -13.60 -31.61
CA TRP A 287 4.58 -12.96 -30.32
C TRP A 287 5.62 -11.87 -30.10
N ASN A 288 5.20 -10.72 -29.56
CA ASN A 288 6.14 -9.72 -29.09
C ASN A 288 6.99 -10.33 -27.95
N ILE A 289 8.29 -10.49 -28.19
CA ILE A 289 9.23 -11.07 -27.22
C ILE A 289 9.42 -10.18 -25.98
N PHE A 290 8.96 -8.93 -26.01
CA PHE A 290 8.97 -7.99 -24.90
C PHE A 290 7.65 -7.94 -24.12
N ASP A 291 6.66 -8.77 -24.50
CA ASP A 291 5.38 -8.87 -23.81
C ASP A 291 5.41 -10.01 -22.77
N LEU A 292 5.50 -9.63 -21.49
CA LEU A 292 5.52 -10.54 -20.34
C LEU A 292 4.24 -11.40 -20.20
N THR A 293 3.17 -11.11 -20.93
CA THR A 293 1.94 -11.92 -20.94
C THR A 293 2.01 -13.10 -21.93
N LYS A 294 3.10 -13.23 -22.69
CA LYS A 294 3.27 -14.24 -23.75
C LYS A 294 4.39 -15.24 -23.42
N VAL A 295 4.12 -16.52 -23.73
CA VAL A 295 5.16 -17.57 -23.77
C VAL A 295 5.69 -17.76 -25.18
N TRP A 296 6.91 -18.28 -25.30
CA TRP A 296 7.42 -18.82 -26.56
C TRP A 296 7.02 -20.30 -26.65
N PRO A 297 6.12 -20.70 -27.56
CA PRO A 297 5.68 -22.09 -27.64
C PRO A 297 6.88 -23.02 -27.85
N GLN A 298 6.99 -24.06 -27.01
CA GLN A 298 8.15 -24.97 -27.03
C GLN A 298 8.27 -25.76 -28.33
N LYS A 299 7.19 -25.88 -29.11
CA LYS A 299 7.21 -26.45 -30.46
C LYS A 299 8.02 -25.59 -31.43
N ASP A 300 7.94 -24.27 -31.27
CA ASP A 300 8.57 -23.30 -32.18
C ASP A 300 9.96 -22.92 -31.69
N VAL A 301 10.15 -22.83 -30.36
CA VAL A 301 11.43 -22.54 -29.71
C VAL A 301 11.70 -23.61 -28.65
N PRO A 302 12.43 -24.70 -28.98
CA PRO A 302 12.63 -25.82 -28.05
C PRO A 302 13.50 -25.45 -26.84
N LEU A 303 13.35 -26.22 -25.76
CA LEU A 303 14.18 -26.09 -24.56
C LEU A 303 15.53 -26.79 -24.78
N ARG A 304 16.63 -26.05 -24.57
CA ARG A 304 17.99 -26.59 -24.54
C ARG A 304 18.49 -26.69 -23.10
N PRO A 305 18.84 -27.88 -22.57
CA PRO A 305 19.40 -28.00 -21.23
C PRO A 305 20.80 -27.39 -21.17
N PHE A 306 21.15 -26.78 -20.04
CA PHE A 306 22.50 -26.24 -19.82
C PHE A 306 23.02 -26.35 -18.39
N GLY A 307 22.16 -26.61 -17.41
CA GLY A 307 22.59 -26.68 -16.02
C GLY A 307 21.69 -27.50 -15.12
N LYS A 308 22.15 -27.71 -13.90
CA LYS A 308 21.40 -28.30 -12.80
C LYS A 308 21.54 -27.40 -11.58
N PHE A 309 20.43 -27.06 -10.96
CA PHE A 309 20.39 -26.28 -9.73
C PHE A 309 19.96 -27.18 -8.57
N THR A 310 20.71 -27.20 -7.46
CA THR A 310 20.42 -28.06 -6.30
C THR A 310 20.52 -27.25 -5.01
N LEU A 311 19.53 -27.38 -4.11
CA LEU A 311 19.56 -26.79 -2.76
C LEU A 311 19.97 -27.85 -1.74
N ASN A 312 20.98 -27.57 -0.93
CA ASN A 312 21.62 -28.58 -0.08
C ASN A 312 21.98 -28.08 1.33
N LYS A 313 21.66 -26.84 1.69
CA LYS A 313 21.96 -26.30 3.02
C LYS A 313 20.87 -25.31 3.48
N ASN A 314 20.34 -25.53 4.68
CA ASN A 314 19.41 -24.62 5.33
C ASN A 314 20.13 -23.36 5.85
N PRO A 315 19.42 -22.22 6.01
CA PRO A 315 19.97 -21.06 6.70
C PRO A 315 20.20 -21.38 8.19
N GLU A 316 21.23 -20.79 8.78
CA GLU A 316 21.49 -20.83 10.23
C GLU A 316 20.55 -19.88 10.97
N ASN A 317 20.28 -18.71 10.39
CA ASN A 317 19.35 -17.72 10.93
C ASN A 317 18.44 -17.18 9.82
N TYR A 318 17.14 -17.50 9.92
CA TYR A 318 16.15 -17.05 8.94
C TYR A 318 16.13 -15.52 8.75
N PHE A 319 16.24 -14.73 9.83
CA PHE A 319 16.16 -13.28 9.72
C PHE A 319 17.38 -12.70 8.99
N ALA A 320 18.58 -13.04 9.44
CA ALA A 320 19.83 -12.53 8.88
C ALA A 320 20.05 -12.96 7.41
N GLU A 321 19.56 -14.14 7.03
CA GLU A 321 19.87 -14.74 5.73
C GLU A 321 18.69 -14.70 4.76
N ILE A 322 17.47 -15.00 5.19
CA ILE A 322 16.29 -15.08 4.31
C ILE A 322 15.43 -13.81 4.35
N GLU A 323 15.26 -13.20 5.53
CA GLU A 323 14.53 -11.94 5.61
C GLU A 323 15.36 -10.79 5.01
N GLN A 324 16.66 -10.74 5.26
CA GLN A 324 17.53 -9.65 4.82
C GLN A 324 18.18 -9.83 3.43
N VAL A 325 18.04 -10.98 2.77
CA VAL A 325 18.54 -11.12 1.38
C VAL A 325 17.81 -10.16 0.42
N ALA A 326 18.54 -9.54 -0.49
CA ALA A 326 18.06 -8.56 -1.45
C ALA A 326 18.41 -9.03 -2.86
N PHE A 327 17.38 -9.33 -3.66
CA PHE A 327 17.51 -9.76 -5.05
C PHE A 327 17.13 -8.62 -5.98
N SER A 328 17.82 -8.39 -7.09
CA SER A 328 17.42 -7.38 -8.08
C SER A 328 17.68 -7.86 -9.51
N PRO A 329 16.72 -7.73 -10.44
CA PRO A 329 16.99 -7.96 -11.87
C PRO A 329 18.08 -7.05 -12.46
N SER A 330 18.45 -5.97 -11.77
CA SER A 330 19.56 -5.09 -12.15
C SER A 330 20.94 -5.61 -11.70
N HIS A 331 21.00 -6.64 -10.86
CA HIS A 331 22.25 -7.29 -10.48
C HIS A 331 22.62 -8.30 -11.57
N LEU A 332 23.35 -7.81 -12.56
CA LEU A 332 23.78 -8.55 -13.75
C LEU A 332 25.29 -8.74 -13.74
N VAL A 333 25.74 -9.73 -14.49
CA VAL A 333 27.15 -10.01 -14.75
C VAL A 333 27.47 -9.78 -16.23
N PRO A 334 28.74 -9.58 -16.59
CA PRO A 334 29.15 -9.45 -17.98
C PRO A 334 28.59 -10.55 -18.87
N GLY A 335 28.08 -10.15 -20.03
CA GLY A 335 27.43 -11.05 -20.99
C GLY A 335 25.91 -11.13 -20.84
N VAL A 336 25.31 -10.55 -19.80
CA VAL A 336 23.85 -10.46 -19.62
C VAL A 336 23.39 -9.01 -19.74
N GLU A 337 22.32 -8.80 -20.50
CA GLU A 337 21.60 -7.53 -20.54
C GLU A 337 20.09 -7.72 -20.41
N PRO A 338 19.37 -6.74 -19.85
CA PRO A 338 17.92 -6.75 -19.90
C PRO A 338 17.45 -6.48 -21.34
N SER A 339 16.33 -7.08 -21.73
CA SER A 339 15.66 -6.72 -22.99
C SER A 339 14.84 -5.42 -22.83
N ALA A 340 14.20 -4.98 -23.91
CA ALA A 340 13.32 -3.82 -23.90
C ALA A 340 11.91 -4.11 -23.33
N ASP A 341 11.70 -5.26 -22.68
CA ASP A 341 10.48 -5.54 -21.93
C ASP A 341 10.21 -4.41 -20.90
N PRO A 342 9.11 -3.65 -21.04
CA PRO A 342 8.88 -2.46 -20.24
C PRO A 342 8.66 -2.78 -18.76
N VAL A 343 8.18 -3.98 -18.43
CA VAL A 343 8.05 -4.43 -17.05
C VAL A 343 9.42 -4.80 -16.49
N LEU A 344 10.26 -5.49 -17.25
CA LEU A 344 11.65 -5.74 -16.83
C LEU A 344 12.39 -4.42 -16.58
N GLN A 345 12.28 -3.46 -17.50
CA GLN A 345 12.93 -2.15 -17.41
C GLN A 345 12.56 -1.40 -16.13
N SER A 346 11.29 -1.38 -15.73
CA SER A 346 10.88 -0.72 -14.48
C SER A 346 11.39 -1.44 -13.23
N ARG A 347 11.51 -2.77 -13.27
CA ARG A 347 12.04 -3.59 -12.18
C ARG A 347 13.53 -3.32 -11.92
N LEU A 348 14.30 -2.90 -12.94
CA LEU A 348 15.70 -2.53 -12.76
C LEU A 348 15.87 -1.38 -11.75
N PHE A 349 14.89 -0.47 -11.69
CA PHE A 349 14.85 0.63 -10.73
C PHE A 349 14.26 0.21 -9.38
N SER A 350 13.10 -0.47 -9.40
CA SER A 350 12.27 -0.66 -8.20
C SER A 350 12.96 -1.48 -7.10
N TYR A 351 13.73 -2.50 -7.48
CA TYR A 351 14.33 -3.41 -6.50
C TYR A 351 15.45 -2.75 -5.67
N PRO A 352 16.47 -2.10 -6.28
CA PRO A 352 17.46 -1.36 -5.50
C PRO A 352 16.84 -0.24 -4.64
N ASP A 353 15.79 0.42 -5.13
CA ASP A 353 15.09 1.47 -4.38
C ASP A 353 14.42 0.92 -3.11
N THR A 354 13.60 -0.13 -3.23
CA THR A 354 12.94 -0.72 -2.06
C THR A 354 13.93 -1.35 -1.07
N HIS A 355 15.10 -1.82 -1.53
CA HIS A 355 16.15 -2.30 -0.64
C HIS A 355 16.70 -1.18 0.26
N ARG A 356 16.92 0.03 -0.30
CA ARG A 356 17.41 1.18 0.47
C ARG A 356 16.44 1.60 1.56
N HIS A 357 15.13 1.50 1.30
CA HIS A 357 14.09 1.74 2.30
C HIS A 357 14.02 0.61 3.34
N ARG A 358 13.93 -0.64 2.88
CA ARG A 358 13.65 -1.81 3.75
C ARG A 358 14.82 -2.19 4.66
N LEU A 359 16.04 -2.09 4.15
CA LEU A 359 17.26 -2.59 4.80
C LEU A 359 18.27 -1.48 5.11
N GLY A 360 18.12 -0.31 4.50
CA GLY A 360 19.09 0.78 4.58
C GLY A 360 20.01 0.87 3.36
N VAL A 361 20.69 2.01 3.24
CA VAL A 361 21.51 2.36 2.06
C VAL A 361 22.68 1.41 1.81
N ASN A 362 23.22 0.81 2.88
CA ASN A 362 24.36 -0.11 2.84
C ASN A 362 23.96 -1.59 2.86
N TYR A 363 22.76 -1.96 2.40
CA TYR A 363 22.26 -3.34 2.43
C TYR A 363 23.19 -4.39 1.77
N GLN A 364 24.06 -3.97 0.85
CA GLN A 364 25.06 -4.84 0.22
C GLN A 364 26.17 -5.30 1.18
N GLN A 365 26.33 -4.62 2.33
CA GLN A 365 27.28 -4.99 3.37
C GLN A 365 26.71 -6.07 4.33
N ILE A 366 25.40 -6.34 4.27
CA ILE A 366 24.79 -7.47 5.01
C ILE A 366 25.38 -8.77 4.42
N PRO A 367 25.88 -9.71 5.24
CA PRO A 367 26.67 -10.85 4.77
C PRO A 367 26.07 -11.64 3.60
N VAL A 368 24.76 -11.95 3.65
CA VAL A 368 24.09 -12.71 2.58
C VAL A 368 24.05 -11.96 1.23
N ASN A 369 24.16 -10.63 1.23
CA ASN A 369 24.10 -9.79 0.03
C ASN A 369 25.48 -9.43 -0.53
N ALA A 370 26.53 -9.63 0.25
CA ALA A 370 27.88 -9.25 -0.14
C ALA A 370 28.37 -10.12 -1.32
N PRO A 371 28.97 -9.52 -2.37
CA PRO A 371 29.63 -10.28 -3.42
C PRO A 371 30.93 -10.89 -2.92
N LEU A 372 31.44 -11.89 -3.65
CA LEU A 372 32.76 -12.49 -3.36
C LEU A 372 33.87 -11.43 -3.44
N HIS A 373 33.81 -10.62 -4.50
CA HIS A 373 34.77 -9.56 -4.78
C HIS A 373 34.03 -8.24 -4.99
N ALA A 374 34.39 -7.21 -4.21
CA ALA A 374 33.96 -5.85 -4.46
C ALA A 374 35.06 -4.86 -4.06
N PHE A 375 35.33 -3.92 -4.96
CA PHE A 375 36.20 -2.79 -4.70
C PHE A 375 35.64 -1.54 -5.41
N ASN A 376 34.82 -0.76 -4.69
CA ASN A 376 34.13 0.43 -5.21
C ASN A 376 34.41 1.66 -4.33
N PRO A 377 35.63 2.20 -4.31
CA PRO A 377 36.06 3.23 -3.35
C PRO A 377 35.33 4.58 -3.46
N PHE A 378 34.49 4.76 -4.49
CA PHE A 378 33.71 5.98 -4.73
C PHE A 378 32.37 5.98 -4.00
N GLN A 379 31.88 4.83 -3.51
CA GLN A 379 30.67 4.74 -2.68
C GLN A 379 31.08 4.66 -1.21
N ARG A 380 30.66 5.64 -0.41
CA ARG A 380 31.15 5.88 0.96
C ARG A 380 30.02 6.26 1.92
N ASP A 381 30.32 6.13 3.20
CA ASP A 381 29.49 6.56 4.32
C ASP A 381 28.11 5.88 4.33
N GLY A 382 27.07 6.60 4.77
CA GLY A 382 25.70 6.09 4.90
C GLY A 382 25.46 5.32 6.20
N ALA A 383 24.18 5.15 6.54
CA ALA A 383 23.78 4.43 7.74
C ALA A 383 24.32 2.99 7.74
N MET A 384 24.82 2.53 8.89
CA MET A 384 25.39 1.20 9.09
C MET A 384 26.52 0.85 8.09
N ALA A 385 27.44 1.78 7.83
CA ALA A 385 28.70 1.47 7.15
C ALA A 385 29.61 0.64 8.08
N VAL A 386 29.67 -0.68 7.85
CA VAL A 386 30.31 -1.66 8.75
C VAL A 386 31.54 -2.35 8.15
N ASN A 387 31.83 -2.13 6.86
CA ASN A 387 32.97 -2.74 6.15
C ASN A 387 34.28 -1.93 6.23
N GLY A 388 34.38 -0.98 7.17
CA GLY A 388 35.53 -0.06 7.29
C GLY A 388 35.53 1.10 6.29
N ASN A 389 34.50 1.24 5.45
CA ASN A 389 34.27 2.39 4.56
C ASN A 389 35.50 2.74 3.70
N TYR A 390 36.21 1.72 3.22
CA TYR A 390 37.44 1.84 2.42
C TYR A 390 38.58 2.67 3.04
N GLY A 391 38.54 2.98 4.35
CA GLY A 391 39.61 3.71 5.05
C GLY A 391 40.04 4.99 4.33
N ALA A 392 41.36 5.17 4.12
CA ALA A 392 41.91 6.37 3.48
C ALA A 392 41.91 6.33 1.93
N ASN A 393 41.25 5.34 1.29
CA ASN A 393 41.22 5.29 -0.17
C ASN A 393 40.63 6.57 -0.78
N PRO A 394 41.23 7.12 -1.84
CA PRO A 394 40.61 8.21 -2.59
C PRO A 394 39.22 7.82 -3.10
N ASN A 395 38.23 8.68 -2.87
CA ASN A 395 36.85 8.49 -3.29
C ASN A 395 36.56 9.06 -4.70
N TYR A 396 37.61 9.23 -5.51
CA TYR A 396 37.59 9.68 -6.89
C TYR A 396 38.72 9.00 -7.67
N PRO A 397 38.70 9.00 -9.03
CA PRO A 397 39.81 8.48 -9.83
C PRO A 397 41.09 9.27 -9.58
N SER A 398 41.95 8.75 -8.69
CA SER A 398 43.15 9.46 -8.22
C SER A 398 44.42 8.91 -8.86
N SER A 399 45.37 9.79 -9.15
CA SER A 399 46.71 9.41 -9.64
C SER A 399 47.56 8.72 -8.57
N TYR A 400 47.26 8.90 -7.28
CA TYR A 400 47.99 8.28 -6.18
C TYR A 400 47.66 6.79 -5.99
N ARG A 401 46.52 6.33 -6.51
CA ARG A 401 46.12 4.92 -6.53
C ARG A 401 45.30 4.64 -7.77
N THR A 402 45.99 4.33 -8.86
CA THR A 402 45.36 4.05 -10.15
C THR A 402 44.52 2.76 -10.09
N LEU A 403 43.36 2.79 -10.74
CA LEU A 403 42.47 1.63 -10.88
C LEU A 403 42.68 0.96 -12.25
N THR A 404 42.56 -0.36 -12.30
CA THR A 404 42.46 -1.11 -13.55
C THR A 404 41.00 -1.39 -13.87
N TYR A 405 40.66 -1.40 -15.16
CA TYR A 405 39.29 -1.63 -15.64
C TYR A 405 39.28 -2.86 -16.54
N LYS A 406 38.45 -3.85 -16.21
CA LYS A 406 38.22 -5.00 -17.07
C LYS A 406 37.30 -4.56 -18.21
N GLN A 407 37.83 -4.58 -19.43
CA GLN A 407 37.01 -4.39 -20.63
C GLN A 407 36.19 -5.67 -20.84
N HIS A 408 34.88 -5.54 -20.86
CA HIS A 408 33.97 -6.56 -21.36
C HIS A 408 33.60 -6.21 -22.80
N SER A 409 33.13 -7.18 -23.61
CA SER A 409 32.75 -6.91 -25.01
C SER A 409 31.96 -5.61 -25.08
N PRO A 410 32.43 -4.62 -25.87
CA PRO A 410 31.88 -3.30 -25.78
C PRO A 410 30.42 -3.36 -26.24
N ILE A 411 29.53 -2.72 -25.47
CA ILE A 411 28.09 -2.55 -25.77
C ILE A 411 27.90 -1.60 -26.99
N THR A 412 28.87 -1.53 -27.89
CA THR A 412 28.96 -0.50 -28.94
C THR A 412 28.61 -1.00 -30.33
N SER A 413 28.39 -2.30 -30.52
CA SER A 413 27.86 -2.86 -31.76
C SER A 413 26.63 -3.74 -31.52
N ASP A 414 25.54 -3.14 -31.04
CA ASP A 414 24.20 -3.74 -31.16
C ASP A 414 23.59 -3.29 -32.51
N PRO A 415 23.74 -4.04 -33.62
CA PRO A 415 23.17 -3.64 -34.90
C PRO A 415 21.64 -3.72 -34.94
N HIS A 416 21.01 -4.42 -33.99
CA HIS A 416 19.58 -4.72 -33.99
C HIS A 416 18.78 -3.67 -33.20
N GLN A 417 19.26 -3.21 -32.06
CA GLN A 417 18.60 -2.18 -31.26
C GLN A 417 18.98 -0.76 -31.71
N LYS A 418 18.53 -0.38 -32.91
CA LYS A 418 18.61 1.00 -33.42
C LYS A 418 17.30 1.73 -33.14
N TRP A 419 17.32 2.61 -32.15
CA TRP A 419 16.14 3.41 -31.79
C TRP A 419 16.16 4.73 -32.56
N SER A 420 15.18 4.94 -33.44
CA SER A 420 14.85 6.26 -33.99
C SER A 420 13.39 6.53 -33.68
N ALA A 421 13.13 7.38 -32.69
CA ALA A 421 11.79 7.61 -32.17
C ALA A 421 11.68 8.98 -31.48
N GLN A 422 10.44 9.41 -31.27
CA GLN A 422 10.11 10.47 -30.31
C GLN A 422 9.83 9.84 -28.94
N ALA A 423 10.06 10.58 -27.86
CA ALA A 423 9.58 10.17 -26.55
C ALA A 423 8.04 10.23 -26.53
N VAL A 424 7.39 9.11 -26.25
CA VAL A 424 5.92 8.98 -26.25
C VAL A 424 5.42 8.40 -24.93
N LEU A 425 4.22 8.81 -24.52
CA LEU A 425 3.44 8.10 -23.52
C LEU A 425 2.66 6.99 -24.24
N HIS A 426 2.86 5.74 -23.85
CA HIS A 426 2.23 4.59 -24.49
C HIS A 426 1.54 3.70 -23.47
N LEU A 427 0.39 3.15 -23.86
CA LEU A 427 -0.37 2.16 -23.11
C LEU A 427 -0.82 1.09 -24.10
N ASN A 428 -0.52 -0.18 -23.82
CA ASN A 428 -0.93 -1.27 -24.71
C ASN A 428 -2.44 -1.48 -24.65
N GLU A 429 -3.08 -1.60 -25.80
CA GLU A 429 -4.49 -1.99 -25.92
C GLU A 429 -4.65 -3.51 -25.79
N VAL A 430 -5.81 -3.97 -25.32
CA VAL A 430 -6.15 -5.40 -25.32
C VAL A 430 -6.69 -5.80 -26.68
N VAL A 431 -6.09 -6.82 -27.29
CA VAL A 431 -6.44 -7.32 -28.63
C VAL A 431 -6.85 -8.78 -28.59
N ALA A 432 -7.42 -9.30 -29.68
CA ALA A 432 -7.88 -10.70 -29.75
C ALA A 432 -6.74 -11.71 -29.49
N ASP A 433 -5.51 -11.39 -29.90
CA ASP A 433 -4.33 -12.23 -29.69
C ASP A 433 -3.99 -12.45 -28.20
N ASP A 434 -4.45 -11.59 -27.29
CA ASP A 434 -4.23 -11.74 -25.85
C ASP A 434 -4.97 -12.94 -25.26
N TYR A 435 -6.02 -13.43 -25.92
CA TYR A 435 -6.81 -14.59 -25.48
C TYR A 435 -6.34 -15.91 -26.09
N VAL A 436 -5.53 -15.88 -27.15
CA VAL A 436 -5.12 -17.08 -27.89
C VAL A 436 -4.30 -18.03 -27.02
N GLN A 437 -3.30 -17.51 -26.30
CA GLN A 437 -2.48 -18.36 -25.42
C GLN A 437 -3.24 -18.80 -24.16
N ALA A 438 -4.18 -17.98 -23.67
CA ALA A 438 -5.07 -18.37 -22.58
C ALA A 438 -5.97 -19.56 -22.99
N LYS A 439 -6.50 -19.56 -24.22
CA LYS A 439 -7.22 -20.71 -24.80
C LYS A 439 -6.32 -21.92 -24.96
N GLY A 440 -5.08 -21.72 -25.41
CA GLY A 440 -4.08 -22.78 -25.45
C GLY A 440 -3.86 -23.45 -24.09
N LEU A 441 -3.80 -22.66 -23.01
CA LEU A 441 -3.71 -23.20 -21.65
C LEU A 441 -4.99 -23.94 -21.22
N TRP A 442 -6.18 -23.41 -21.56
CA TRP A 442 -7.45 -24.11 -21.30
C TRP A 442 -7.48 -25.51 -21.92
N ASP A 443 -6.99 -25.64 -23.16
CA ASP A 443 -6.91 -26.91 -23.87
C ASP A 443 -5.87 -27.85 -23.26
N VAL A 444 -4.77 -27.30 -22.71
CA VAL A 444 -3.79 -28.09 -21.94
C VAL A 444 -4.40 -28.61 -20.65
N LEU A 445 -5.18 -27.81 -19.92
CA LEU A 445 -5.87 -28.27 -18.71
C LEU A 445 -6.86 -29.40 -19.03
N GLY A 446 -7.52 -29.38 -20.19
CA GLY A 446 -8.42 -30.44 -20.64
C GLY A 446 -7.76 -31.79 -20.91
N ARG A 447 -6.42 -31.86 -20.96
CA ARG A 447 -5.68 -33.12 -21.13
C ARG A 447 -5.52 -33.90 -19.83
N THR A 448 -5.77 -33.28 -18.69
CA THR A 448 -5.69 -33.90 -17.38
C THR A 448 -7.08 -33.91 -16.76
N GLU A 449 -7.57 -35.09 -16.39
CA GLU A 449 -8.89 -35.24 -15.79
C GLU A 449 -9.06 -34.36 -14.55
N GLY A 450 -10.23 -33.75 -14.40
CA GLY A 450 -10.56 -32.88 -13.26
C GLY A 450 -9.98 -31.46 -13.31
N GLN A 451 -8.90 -31.18 -14.05
CA GLN A 451 -8.25 -29.85 -14.01
C GLN A 451 -9.15 -28.71 -14.52
N GLN A 452 -9.94 -28.94 -15.56
CA GLN A 452 -10.92 -27.95 -16.04
C GLN A 452 -12.07 -27.73 -15.05
N ALA A 453 -12.52 -28.78 -14.36
CA ALA A 453 -13.55 -28.68 -13.33
C ALA A 453 -13.03 -27.93 -12.09
N ASN A 454 -11.81 -28.24 -11.64
CA ASN A 454 -11.14 -27.52 -10.57
C ASN A 454 -11.01 -26.04 -10.91
N PHE A 455 -10.57 -25.70 -12.12
CA PHE A 455 -10.49 -24.31 -12.58
C PHE A 455 -11.82 -23.57 -12.43
N ILE A 456 -12.92 -24.15 -12.91
CA ILE A 456 -14.26 -23.55 -12.82
C ILE A 456 -14.67 -23.38 -11.35
N GLY A 457 -14.44 -24.39 -10.51
CA GLY A 457 -14.71 -24.34 -9.07
C GLY A 457 -13.89 -23.25 -8.36
N ASN A 458 -12.61 -23.13 -8.68
CA ASN A 458 -11.70 -22.14 -8.11
C ASN A 458 -12.12 -20.71 -8.45
N VAL A 459 -12.42 -20.44 -9.73
CA VAL A 459 -12.89 -19.12 -10.17
C VAL A 459 -14.24 -18.80 -9.53
N SER A 460 -15.22 -19.69 -9.66
CA SER A 460 -16.58 -19.44 -9.18
C SER A 460 -16.68 -19.30 -7.66
N GLY A 461 -15.87 -20.06 -6.91
CA GLY A 461 -15.78 -19.95 -5.45
C GLY A 461 -15.23 -18.60 -4.99
N HIS A 462 -14.28 -18.01 -5.71
CA HIS A 462 -13.73 -16.68 -5.39
C HIS A 462 -14.62 -15.54 -5.93
N LEU A 463 -15.10 -15.68 -7.17
CA LEU A 463 -15.88 -14.66 -7.88
C LEU A 463 -17.28 -14.45 -7.30
N SER A 464 -17.87 -15.46 -6.64
CA SER A 464 -19.18 -15.36 -5.98
C SER A 464 -19.23 -14.27 -4.90
N GLY A 465 -18.09 -13.89 -4.32
CA GLY A 465 -17.96 -12.80 -3.36
C GLY A 465 -17.92 -11.40 -3.98
N ALA A 466 -17.82 -11.28 -5.31
CA ALA A 466 -17.79 -9.99 -6.00
C ALA A 466 -19.20 -9.44 -6.27
N ARG A 467 -19.32 -8.13 -6.51
CA ARG A 467 -20.57 -7.48 -6.96
C ARG A 467 -21.04 -8.03 -8.31
N GLU A 468 -22.35 -8.08 -8.51
CA GLU A 468 -23.01 -8.65 -9.69
C GLU A 468 -22.48 -8.08 -11.02
N ASP A 469 -22.30 -6.75 -11.10
CA ASP A 469 -21.79 -6.09 -12.30
C ASP A 469 -20.35 -6.50 -12.63
N THR A 470 -19.52 -6.72 -11.60
CA THR A 470 -18.15 -7.23 -11.74
C THR A 470 -18.17 -8.69 -12.20
N ARG A 471 -19.07 -9.51 -11.66
CA ARG A 471 -19.24 -10.90 -12.07
C ARG A 471 -19.65 -11.00 -13.55
N ALA A 472 -20.63 -10.19 -13.97
CA ALA A 472 -21.09 -10.12 -15.36
C ALA A 472 -19.94 -9.82 -16.34
N ARG A 473 -19.14 -8.78 -16.08
CA ARG A 473 -17.94 -8.44 -16.88
C ARG A 473 -16.94 -9.59 -16.92
N THR A 474 -16.75 -10.28 -15.80
CA THR A 474 -15.81 -11.40 -15.68
C THR A 474 -16.24 -12.60 -16.53
N TYR A 475 -17.54 -12.89 -16.63
CA TYR A 475 -18.04 -13.95 -17.52
C TYR A 475 -17.77 -13.66 -18.99
N GLU A 476 -17.92 -12.41 -19.41
CA GLU A 476 -17.61 -11.98 -20.77
C GLU A 476 -16.12 -12.13 -21.08
N MET A 477 -15.24 -11.76 -20.14
CA MET A 477 -13.80 -11.97 -20.27
C MET A 477 -13.46 -13.44 -20.51
N PHE A 478 -14.02 -14.37 -19.72
CA PHE A 478 -13.80 -15.81 -19.94
C PHE A 478 -14.44 -16.34 -21.22
N SER A 479 -15.58 -15.78 -21.65
CA SER A 479 -16.24 -16.15 -22.91
C SER A 479 -15.39 -15.81 -24.14
N ARG A 480 -14.47 -14.84 -24.04
CA ARG A 480 -13.48 -14.52 -25.09
C ARG A 480 -12.36 -15.56 -25.19
N VAL A 481 -12.10 -16.30 -24.10
CA VAL A 481 -11.19 -17.47 -24.12
C VAL A 481 -11.92 -18.65 -24.74
N ASP A 482 -13.07 -19.02 -24.16
CA ASP A 482 -13.93 -20.09 -24.65
C ASP A 482 -15.37 -19.84 -24.16
N LYS A 483 -16.35 -19.92 -25.07
CA LYS A 483 -17.74 -19.61 -24.73
C LYS A 483 -18.30 -20.56 -23.66
N ALA A 484 -17.99 -21.86 -23.75
CA ALA A 484 -18.47 -22.85 -22.80
C ALA A 484 -17.82 -22.65 -21.42
N LEU A 485 -16.56 -22.21 -21.37
CA LEU A 485 -15.90 -21.81 -20.13
C LEU A 485 -16.62 -20.64 -19.45
N GLY A 486 -16.94 -19.58 -20.19
CA GLY A 486 -17.68 -18.42 -19.67
C GLY A 486 -19.07 -18.80 -19.13
N ASP A 487 -19.81 -19.60 -19.88
CA ASP A 487 -21.14 -20.10 -19.48
C ASP A 487 -21.06 -20.99 -18.22
N ALA A 488 -20.07 -21.86 -18.13
CA ALA A 488 -19.87 -22.74 -16.98
C ALA A 488 -19.48 -21.97 -15.71
N ILE A 489 -18.58 -20.98 -15.82
CA ILE A 489 -18.22 -20.10 -14.71
C ILE A 489 -19.43 -19.30 -14.24
N LYS A 490 -20.24 -18.75 -15.17
CA LYS A 490 -21.47 -18.04 -14.82
C LYS A 490 -22.42 -18.93 -14.02
N ALA A 491 -22.73 -20.11 -14.54
CA ALA A 491 -23.65 -21.04 -13.89
C ALA A 491 -23.17 -21.44 -12.49
N ALA A 492 -21.89 -21.78 -12.34
CA ALA A 492 -21.30 -22.15 -11.05
C ALA A 492 -21.23 -20.97 -10.06
N THR A 493 -20.89 -19.78 -10.54
CA THR A 493 -20.75 -18.59 -9.68
C THR A 493 -22.09 -18.14 -9.13
N GLU A 494 -23.12 -18.04 -9.96
CA GLU A 494 -24.45 -17.58 -9.53
C GLU A 494 -25.16 -18.61 -8.63
N LYS A 495 -24.77 -19.89 -8.69
CA LYS A 495 -25.17 -20.89 -7.70
C LYS A 495 -24.56 -20.63 -6.31
N ASN A 496 -23.33 -20.10 -6.27
CA ASN A 496 -22.58 -19.85 -5.03
C ASN A 496 -22.78 -18.44 -4.47
N ALA A 497 -23.16 -17.48 -5.31
CA ALA A 497 -23.36 -16.10 -4.91
C ALA A 497 -24.53 -16.01 -3.92
N ALA A 498 -24.34 -15.25 -2.84
CA ALA A 498 -25.46 -14.94 -1.96
C ALA A 498 -26.57 -14.27 -2.80
N PRO A 499 -27.86 -14.59 -2.56
CA PRO A 499 -28.93 -13.89 -3.23
C PRO A 499 -28.71 -12.39 -3.02
N PRO A 500 -29.00 -11.54 -4.01
CA PRO A 500 -28.85 -10.11 -3.88
C PRO A 500 -29.42 -9.72 -2.52
N LYS A 501 -28.62 -9.10 -1.65
CA LYS A 501 -29.18 -8.44 -0.47
C LYS A 501 -30.16 -7.47 -1.07
N GLU A 502 -31.45 -7.75 -0.98
CA GLU A 502 -32.46 -6.79 -1.35
C GLU A 502 -32.12 -5.57 -0.51
N SER A 503 -31.54 -4.54 -1.14
CA SER A 503 -31.64 -3.19 -0.61
C SER A 503 -33.12 -3.06 -0.30
N PRO A 504 -33.54 -2.77 0.96
CA PRO A 504 -34.95 -2.82 1.31
C PRO A 504 -35.68 -2.04 0.24
N ARG A 505 -36.35 -2.78 -0.66
CA ARG A 505 -36.94 -2.17 -1.84
C ARG A 505 -37.93 -1.20 -1.24
N TYR A 506 -37.87 0.04 -1.67
CA TYR A 506 -38.81 1.08 -1.26
C TYR A 506 -40.28 0.58 -1.35
N GLN A 507 -40.54 -0.45 -2.16
CA GLN A 507 -41.81 -1.14 -2.30
C GLN A 507 -42.29 -1.97 -1.09
N GLU A 508 -41.42 -2.51 -0.24
CA GLU A 508 -41.88 -3.29 0.93
C GLU A 508 -42.40 -2.40 2.07
N VAL A 509 -42.00 -1.12 2.09
CA VAL A 509 -42.58 -0.12 3.02
C VAL A 509 -43.93 0.39 2.51
N VAL A 510 -44.19 0.34 1.20
CA VAL A 510 -45.46 0.80 0.60
C VAL A 510 -46.58 -0.24 0.75
N ASN A 511 -46.26 -1.53 0.88
CA ASN A 511 -47.28 -2.60 1.02
C ASN A 511 -47.73 -2.89 2.46
N ARG A 512 -47.27 -2.14 3.47
CA ARG A 512 -47.96 -2.10 4.77
C ARG A 512 -48.98 -0.98 4.72
N SER A 513 -50.26 -1.34 4.57
CA SER A 513 -51.38 -0.39 4.64
C SER A 513 -51.19 0.60 5.80
N VAL A 514 -51.05 1.89 5.47
CA VAL A 514 -50.91 2.95 6.46
C VAL A 514 -52.25 3.09 7.21
N ASP A 515 -52.25 2.82 8.51
CA ASP A 515 -53.45 2.91 9.36
C ASP A 515 -53.56 4.35 9.90
N VAL A 516 -54.56 5.09 9.40
CA VAL A 516 -54.90 6.44 9.86
C VAL A 516 -56.22 6.38 10.62
N LYS A 517 -56.17 6.67 11.93
CA LYS A 517 -57.38 6.82 12.75
C LYS A 517 -57.54 8.26 13.22
N LEU A 518 -58.58 8.91 12.71
CA LEU A 518 -59.05 10.21 13.19
C LEU A 518 -60.13 9.99 14.25
N LYS A 519 -59.94 10.54 15.45
CA LYS A 519 -60.95 10.52 16.52
C LYS A 519 -61.57 11.91 16.69
N ARG A 520 -62.91 11.92 16.66
CA ARG A 520 -63.73 13.10 16.95
C ARG A 520 -63.95 13.24 18.45
N ASP A 521 -64.04 14.48 18.92
CA ASP A 521 -64.44 14.78 20.29
C ASP A 521 -65.98 14.76 20.45
N ARG A 522 -66.47 15.05 21.66
CA ARG A 522 -67.91 15.07 21.99
C ARG A 522 -68.70 16.14 21.22
N LYS A 523 -68.02 17.08 20.52
CA LYS A 523 -68.63 18.13 19.69
C LYS A 523 -68.53 17.82 18.18
N GLY A 524 -67.97 16.67 17.81
CA GLY A 524 -67.87 16.21 16.42
C GLY A 524 -66.62 16.65 15.66
N GLU A 525 -65.67 17.35 16.33
CA GLU A 525 -64.44 17.87 15.73
C GLU A 525 -63.29 16.86 15.82
N HIS A 526 -62.51 16.72 14.74
CA HIS A 526 -61.34 15.83 14.69
C HIS A 526 -60.19 16.39 15.50
N ARG A 527 -59.99 15.87 16.72
CA ARG A 527 -58.97 16.38 17.66
C ARG A 527 -57.80 15.45 17.91
N LYS A 528 -57.81 14.21 17.39
CA LYS A 528 -56.68 13.28 17.53
C LYS A 528 -56.45 12.46 16.28
N ALA A 529 -55.20 12.41 15.81
CA ALA A 529 -54.77 11.58 14.69
C ALA A 529 -53.72 10.58 15.17
N ILE A 530 -53.87 9.32 14.77
CA ILE A 530 -52.90 8.25 15.00
C ILE A 530 -52.48 7.72 13.63
N ILE A 531 -51.20 7.88 13.29
CA ILE A 531 -50.63 7.45 12.01
C ILE A 531 -49.53 6.43 12.29
N ARG A 532 -49.62 5.26 11.65
CA ARG A 532 -48.68 4.14 11.83
C ARG A 532 -48.10 3.72 10.48
N ASN A 533 -46.83 3.30 10.47
CA ASN A 533 -46.13 2.77 9.30
C ASN A 533 -46.05 3.75 8.10
N TRP A 534 -45.91 5.05 8.36
CA TRP A 534 -45.84 6.08 7.32
C TRP A 534 -44.40 6.34 6.82
N THR A 535 -44.28 6.89 5.61
CA THR A 535 -43.03 7.48 5.07
C THR A 535 -43.25 8.94 4.72
N GLN A 536 -42.18 9.73 4.66
CA GLN A 536 -42.32 11.17 4.46
C GLN A 536 -42.91 11.56 3.09
N PRO A 537 -42.58 10.86 1.98
CA PRO A 537 -43.29 11.06 0.72
C PRO A 537 -44.77 10.70 0.79
N TRP A 538 -45.16 9.65 1.53
CA TRP A 538 -46.57 9.28 1.71
C TRP A 538 -47.37 10.32 2.51
N ILE A 539 -46.79 10.92 3.56
CA ILE A 539 -47.50 11.96 4.35
C ILE A 539 -47.82 13.18 3.49
N ASN A 540 -46.90 13.62 2.64
CA ASN A 540 -47.13 14.78 1.79
C ASN A 540 -48.29 14.50 0.81
N ASP A 541 -48.31 13.31 0.20
CA ASP A 541 -49.37 12.87 -0.70
C ASP A 541 -50.74 12.71 0.01
N PHE A 542 -50.75 12.13 1.22
CA PHE A 542 -51.95 12.01 2.05
C PHE A 542 -52.53 13.37 2.46
N LEU A 543 -51.68 14.33 2.83
CA LEU A 543 -52.10 15.67 3.24
C LEU A 543 -52.62 16.52 2.07
N ASP A 544 -52.19 16.23 0.85
CA ASP A 544 -52.68 16.89 -0.35
C ASP A 544 -53.99 16.27 -0.87
N THR A 545 -54.34 15.06 -0.41
CA THR A 545 -55.59 14.35 -0.78
C THR A 545 -56.78 14.66 0.17
N TYR A 546 -56.52 15.14 1.39
CA TYR A 546 -57.55 15.41 2.41
C TYR A 546 -57.90 16.91 2.54
N ASP A 547 -59.12 17.22 3.00
CA ASP A 547 -59.63 18.59 3.14
C ASP A 547 -58.69 19.49 3.99
N PRO A 548 -58.08 20.53 3.41
CA PRO A 548 -57.10 21.40 4.06
C PRO A 548 -57.71 22.28 5.16
N THR A 549 -59.03 22.30 5.32
CA THR A 549 -59.72 23.03 6.39
C THR A 549 -59.70 22.28 7.74
N ILE A 550 -59.35 20.99 7.76
CA ILE A 550 -59.25 20.18 8.97
C ILE A 550 -58.01 20.61 9.79
N PRO A 551 -58.17 21.24 10.97
CA PRO A 551 -57.05 21.90 11.67
C PRO A 551 -55.90 20.96 12.07
N ILE A 552 -56.21 19.70 12.37
CA ILE A 552 -55.22 18.71 12.81
C ILE A 552 -54.26 18.27 11.69
N LEU A 553 -54.66 18.37 10.41
CA LEU A 553 -53.83 18.01 9.26
C LEU A 553 -52.74 19.07 9.00
N LYS A 554 -53.03 20.36 9.23
CA LYS A 554 -52.02 21.44 9.17
C LYS A 554 -50.91 21.24 10.22
N SER A 555 -51.27 20.75 11.41
CA SER A 555 -50.30 20.42 12.46
C SER A 555 -49.42 19.23 12.08
N ILE A 556 -49.96 18.21 11.41
CA ILE A 556 -49.18 17.07 10.92
C ILE A 556 -48.16 17.53 9.86
N ARG A 557 -48.55 18.43 8.94
CA ARG A 557 -47.67 18.98 7.89
C ARG A 557 -46.43 19.68 8.46
N ARG A 558 -46.59 20.45 9.55
CA ARG A 558 -45.46 21.15 10.21
C ARG A 558 -44.47 20.22 10.89
N VAL A 559 -44.92 19.07 11.38
CA VAL A 559 -44.12 18.13 12.17
C VAL A 559 -43.39 17.13 11.27
N ALA A 560 -44.05 16.70 10.20
CA ALA A 560 -43.49 15.73 9.25
C ALA A 560 -42.24 16.28 8.53
N GLY A 561 -42.16 17.60 8.30
CA GLY A 561 -41.00 18.25 7.69
C GLY A 561 -39.69 18.22 8.51
N VAL A 562 -39.72 17.74 9.75
CA VAL A 562 -38.59 17.80 10.70
C VAL A 562 -38.06 16.40 11.09
N CYS A 563 -38.66 15.30 10.61
CA CYS A 563 -38.30 13.95 11.02
C CYS A 563 -38.10 13.00 9.83
N GLU A 564 -36.88 12.52 9.62
CA GLU A 564 -36.63 11.28 8.88
C GLU A 564 -36.51 10.13 9.87
N LEU A 565 -37.50 9.23 9.93
CA LEU A 565 -37.31 7.84 10.38
C LEU A 565 -38.59 7.01 10.25
N GLY A 566 -38.50 5.90 9.51
CA GLY A 566 -39.52 4.86 9.46
C GLY A 566 -39.61 4.08 10.78
N LYS A 567 -40.86 3.76 11.18
CA LYS A 567 -41.30 2.98 12.37
C LYS A 567 -41.61 3.75 13.66
N ALA A 568 -42.09 5.00 13.60
CA ALA A 568 -42.67 5.69 14.75
C ALA A 568 -44.19 5.91 14.63
N ILE A 569 -44.92 5.82 15.75
CA ILE A 569 -46.34 6.18 15.82
C ILE A 569 -46.44 7.69 16.04
N LEU A 570 -47.10 8.41 15.13
CA LEU A 570 -47.35 9.84 15.28
C LEU A 570 -48.69 10.07 15.99
N LEU A 571 -48.65 10.74 17.15
CA LEU A 571 -49.83 11.15 17.91
C LEU A 571 -49.92 12.68 17.96
N VAL A 572 -50.99 13.23 17.38
CA VAL A 572 -51.25 14.68 17.35
C VAL A 572 -52.58 14.95 18.04
N ASN A 573 -52.64 15.96 18.93
CA ASN A 573 -53.85 16.39 19.64
C ASN A 573 -54.09 17.90 19.41
N SER A 574 -55.30 18.30 18.98
CA SER A 574 -55.61 19.71 18.68
C SER A 574 -56.06 20.55 19.88
N ALA A 575 -56.40 19.95 21.02
CA ALA A 575 -56.78 20.71 22.23
C ALA A 575 -55.57 21.39 22.92
N THR A 576 -54.36 21.01 22.55
CA THR A 576 -53.12 21.69 22.94
C THR A 576 -52.23 21.67 21.70
N LEU A 577 -52.22 22.76 20.94
CA LEU A 577 -51.51 22.94 19.65
C LEU A 577 -49.97 22.70 19.69
N HIS A 578 -49.43 22.15 20.78
CA HIS A 578 -48.01 22.16 21.13
C HIS A 578 -47.48 20.82 21.68
N ARG A 579 -48.17 19.69 21.46
CA ARG A 579 -47.68 18.35 21.88
C ARG A 579 -47.76 17.32 20.75
N VAL A 580 -46.59 16.94 20.24
CA VAL A 580 -46.38 15.76 19.36
C VAL A 580 -45.81 14.65 20.22
N GLN A 581 -46.40 13.45 20.15
CA GLN A 581 -45.85 12.26 20.80
C GLN A 581 -45.31 11.28 19.75
N LEU A 582 -44.02 10.94 19.85
CA LEU A 582 -43.38 9.81 19.18
C LEU A 582 -43.38 8.61 20.14
N ALA A 583 -44.14 7.55 19.81
CA ALA A 583 -44.10 6.30 20.58
C ALA A 583 -43.37 5.21 19.80
N LYS A 584 -42.41 4.52 20.44
CA LYS A 584 -41.66 3.39 19.85
C LYS A 584 -42.37 2.04 20.08
N THR A 585 -41.99 1.09 19.22
CA THR A 585 -42.47 -0.25 18.90
C THR A 585 -42.74 -1.22 20.07
N VAL A 586 -43.66 -2.15 19.80
CA VAL A 586 -43.94 -3.36 20.59
C VAL A 586 -42.72 -4.29 20.60
N GLY A 587 -42.19 -4.60 21.79
CA GLY A 587 -41.28 -5.74 22.04
C GLY A 587 -40.11 -5.43 22.99
N GLY A 588 -40.15 -5.96 24.22
CA GLY A 588 -39.00 -6.05 25.14
C GLY A 588 -39.20 -5.42 26.52
N LYS A 589 -39.05 -6.22 27.60
CA LYS A 589 -39.19 -5.82 29.01
C LYS A 589 -38.04 -4.90 29.45
N GLY A 590 -38.36 -3.70 29.93
CA GLY A 590 -37.41 -2.75 30.54
C GLY A 590 -38.13 -1.47 30.96
N THR A 591 -37.82 -0.95 32.15
CA THR A 591 -38.51 0.14 32.84
C THR A 591 -38.55 1.46 32.07
N HIS A 592 -39.72 2.10 32.10
CA HIS A 592 -40.14 3.28 31.33
C HIS A 592 -39.36 4.57 31.62
N ARG A 593 -39.20 5.42 30.59
CA ARG A 593 -39.24 6.90 30.68
C ARG A 593 -39.53 7.49 29.28
N ALA A 594 -40.59 8.29 29.15
CA ALA A 594 -40.94 9.03 27.93
C ALA A 594 -40.51 10.50 28.11
N ILE A 595 -39.98 11.14 27.06
CA ILE A 595 -39.67 12.58 27.08
C ILE A 595 -40.91 13.36 26.63
N TYR A 596 -41.38 14.25 27.49
CA TYR A 596 -42.43 15.22 27.20
C TYR A 596 -41.79 16.60 27.18
N ALA A 597 -41.84 17.33 26.07
CA ALA A 597 -41.44 18.73 26.04
C ALA A 597 -42.51 19.58 25.35
N ARG A 598 -42.82 20.74 25.94
CA ARG A 598 -43.56 21.83 25.28
C ARG A 598 -42.53 22.67 24.50
N SER A 599 -42.95 23.33 23.42
CA SER A 599 -42.07 24.19 22.60
C SER A 599 -41.45 25.38 23.35
N GLU A 600 -41.86 25.61 24.59
CA GLU A 600 -41.50 26.76 25.41
C GLU A 600 -40.50 26.40 26.53
N ASP A 601 -40.30 25.10 26.84
CA ASP A 601 -39.48 24.59 27.95
C ASP A 601 -38.17 23.93 27.48
N TRP A 602 -37.54 24.47 26.44
CA TRP A 602 -36.29 23.93 25.93
C TRP A 602 -35.14 23.97 26.96
N GLU A 603 -35.15 24.91 27.91
CA GLU A 603 -34.20 24.98 29.04
C GLU A 603 -34.18 23.73 29.93
N ALA A 604 -35.33 23.09 30.16
CA ALA A 604 -35.40 21.87 30.97
C ALA A 604 -34.83 20.64 30.23
N VAL A 605 -34.85 20.66 28.89
CA VAL A 605 -34.21 19.64 28.05
C VAL A 605 -32.69 19.87 28.00
N PHE A 606 -32.26 21.14 27.89
CA PHE A 606 -30.84 21.54 27.97
C PHE A 606 -30.20 21.09 29.30
N LYS A 607 -30.87 21.36 30.42
CA LYS A 607 -30.49 20.94 31.79
C LYS A 607 -30.83 19.46 32.11
N SER A 608 -30.81 18.60 31.11
CA SER A 608 -30.89 17.14 31.33
C SER A 608 -29.84 16.40 30.51
N ILE A 609 -29.41 17.03 29.40
CA ILE A 609 -28.28 16.63 28.59
C ILE A 609 -26.96 17.05 29.26
N GLU A 610 -26.88 18.25 29.85
CA GLU A 610 -25.70 18.76 30.58
C GLU A 610 -25.42 17.98 31.88
N ASP A 611 -26.47 17.47 32.53
CA ASP A 611 -26.44 16.76 33.82
C ASP A 611 -26.25 15.24 33.64
N GLY A 612 -26.12 14.77 32.39
CA GLY A 612 -25.95 13.36 32.04
C GLY A 612 -27.18 12.47 32.24
N THR A 613 -28.34 13.03 32.56
CA THR A 613 -29.58 12.27 32.85
C THR A 613 -30.39 11.88 31.62
N ALA A 614 -30.10 12.48 30.45
CA ALA A 614 -30.63 12.11 29.15
C ALA A 614 -29.50 11.93 28.11
N ARG A 615 -29.30 10.71 27.61
CA ARG A 615 -28.43 10.43 26.44
C ARG A 615 -29.29 10.13 25.20
N PRO A 616 -29.34 11.01 24.18
CA PRO A 616 -30.02 10.69 22.94
C PRO A 616 -29.03 10.13 21.90
N ALA A 617 -29.49 9.15 21.11
CA ALA A 617 -28.81 8.78 19.86
C ALA A 617 -29.09 9.88 18.82
N LEU A 618 -28.30 10.94 18.84
CA LEU A 618 -28.32 12.01 17.84
C LEU A 618 -27.12 11.85 16.91
N THR A 619 -27.36 11.99 15.61
CA THR A 619 -26.28 12.12 14.62
C THR A 619 -25.59 13.48 14.74
N GLU A 620 -24.32 13.55 14.35
CA GLU A 620 -23.47 14.74 14.46
C GLU A 620 -24.10 16.00 13.81
N ASP A 621 -24.76 15.83 12.66
CA ASP A 621 -25.47 16.90 11.95
C ASP A 621 -26.68 17.47 12.72
N THR A 622 -27.33 16.62 13.53
CA THR A 622 -28.47 17.04 14.35
C THR A 622 -28.00 17.84 15.55
N LEU A 623 -26.86 17.46 16.17
CA LEU A 623 -26.20 18.23 17.23
C LEU A 623 -25.68 19.57 16.73
N LEU A 624 -25.13 19.61 15.50
CA LEU A 624 -24.63 20.83 14.86
C LEU A 624 -25.76 21.83 14.59
N SER A 625 -26.88 21.35 14.05
CA SER A 625 -28.09 22.15 13.83
C SER A 625 -28.70 22.65 15.15
N PHE A 626 -28.58 21.85 16.22
CA PHE A 626 -29.03 22.18 17.58
C PHE A 626 -28.20 23.30 18.23
N HIS A 627 -26.87 23.24 18.10
CA HIS A 627 -25.98 24.27 18.64
C HIS A 627 -26.12 25.59 17.90
N LYS A 628 -26.30 25.55 16.58
CA LYS A 628 -26.52 26.74 15.75
C LYS A 628 -27.79 27.50 16.15
N ALA A 629 -28.89 26.77 16.37
CA ALA A 629 -30.16 27.37 16.81
C ALA A 629 -30.12 27.94 18.25
N ARG A 630 -29.33 27.35 19.17
CA ARG A 630 -29.16 27.87 20.55
C ARG A 630 -28.37 29.18 20.55
N LEU A 631 -27.35 29.27 19.70
CA LEU A 631 -26.49 30.44 19.58
C LEU A 631 -27.22 31.62 18.90
N GLU A 632 -28.02 31.36 17.88
CA GLU A 632 -28.86 32.37 17.21
C GLU A 632 -29.96 32.95 18.13
N LYS A 633 -30.39 32.19 19.16
CA LYS A 633 -31.45 32.62 20.09
C LYS A 633 -30.94 33.47 21.27
N HIS A 634 -29.67 33.35 21.65
CA HIS A 634 -29.08 34.08 22.80
C HIS A 634 -28.14 35.21 22.41
N TYR A 635 -27.63 35.23 21.17
CA TYR A 635 -26.79 36.30 20.67
C TYR A 635 -27.44 36.96 19.44
N LEU A 636 -28.15 38.07 19.68
CA LEU A 636 -28.46 39.01 18.61
C LEU A 636 -27.17 39.76 18.26
N VAL A 637 -26.51 39.35 17.19
CA VAL A 637 -25.46 40.17 16.56
C VAL A 637 -26.03 40.67 15.24
N GLU A 638 -26.72 41.82 15.30
CA GLU A 638 -26.81 42.62 14.08
C GLU A 638 -25.40 43.11 13.74
N PRO A 639 -24.91 42.91 12.50
CA PRO A 639 -23.63 43.46 12.11
C PRO A 639 -23.69 44.98 12.22
N ALA A 640 -22.75 45.58 12.94
CA ALA A 640 -22.65 47.03 13.01
C ALA A 640 -22.59 47.60 11.58
N LYS A 641 -23.41 48.62 11.29
CA LYS A 641 -23.49 49.23 9.94
C LYS A 641 -22.09 49.54 9.40
N GLY A 642 -21.72 48.87 8.32
CA GLY A 642 -20.42 49.02 7.63
C GLY A 642 -19.43 47.87 7.82
N SER A 643 -19.81 46.78 8.50
CA SER A 643 -18.99 45.57 8.62
C SER A 643 -19.15 44.61 7.43
N ASP A 644 -18.07 43.93 7.06
CA ASP A 644 -17.98 42.99 5.95
C ASP A 644 -18.66 41.65 6.30
N PRO A 645 -19.77 41.26 5.62
CA PRO A 645 -20.57 40.10 5.98
C PRO A 645 -19.83 38.76 5.96
N GLU A 646 -18.84 38.58 5.07
CA GLU A 646 -18.09 37.32 4.98
C GLU A 646 -17.18 37.11 6.20
N ARG A 647 -16.54 38.17 6.71
CA ARG A 647 -15.70 38.11 7.91
C ARG A 647 -16.50 37.90 9.19
N CYS A 648 -17.72 38.42 9.26
CA CYS A 648 -18.63 38.15 10.37
C CYS A 648 -19.09 36.70 10.38
N GLN A 649 -19.31 36.09 9.21
CA GLN A 649 -19.67 34.67 9.11
C GLN A 649 -18.50 33.74 9.46
N GLU A 650 -17.28 34.07 9.02
CA GLU A 650 -16.06 33.30 9.32
C GLU A 650 -15.72 33.30 10.82
N ALA A 651 -15.85 34.44 11.49
CA ALA A 651 -15.67 34.56 12.94
C ALA A 651 -16.74 33.77 13.72
N TRP A 652 -17.95 33.66 13.16
CA TRP A 652 -19.04 32.87 13.72
C TRP A 652 -18.73 31.37 13.60
N ASP A 653 -18.34 30.90 12.41
CA ASP A 653 -18.05 29.48 12.21
C ASP A 653 -16.85 29.01 13.06
N LEU A 654 -15.86 29.90 13.32
CA LEU A 654 -14.74 29.64 14.23
C LEU A 654 -15.16 29.57 15.71
N ALA A 655 -16.08 30.41 16.18
CA ALA A 655 -16.59 30.37 17.54
C ALA A 655 -17.44 29.10 17.80
N ILE A 656 -18.20 28.66 16.81
CA ILE A 656 -18.95 27.39 16.86
C ILE A 656 -17.98 26.20 16.94
N ALA A 657 -16.94 26.20 16.10
CA ALA A 657 -15.93 25.14 16.08
C ALA A 657 -15.09 25.04 17.37
N ALA A 658 -14.83 26.16 18.05
CA ALA A 658 -14.13 26.18 19.33
C ALA A 658 -14.98 25.60 20.47
N THR A 659 -16.29 25.88 20.47
CA THR A 659 -17.24 25.40 21.48
C THR A 659 -17.52 23.90 21.37
N LEU A 660 -17.44 23.34 20.15
CA LEU A 660 -17.61 21.90 19.89
C LEU A 660 -16.36 21.07 20.24
N ARG A 661 -15.17 21.67 20.28
CA ARG A 661 -13.93 20.97 20.71
C ARG A 661 -13.85 20.80 22.21
N SER A 662 -14.39 21.74 22.99
CA SER A 662 -14.40 21.63 24.46
C SER A 662 -15.41 20.60 24.99
N SER A 663 -16.44 20.26 24.22
CA SER A 663 -17.47 19.27 24.63
C SER A 663 -17.12 17.82 24.28
N ASN A 664 -16.07 17.58 23.47
CA ASN A 664 -15.59 16.24 23.12
C ASN A 664 -14.42 15.74 23.99
N GLN A 665 -13.94 16.55 24.93
CA GLN A 665 -12.94 16.15 25.94
C GLN A 665 -13.64 15.99 27.30
N GLU A 666 -14.16 14.79 27.57
CA GLU A 666 -14.34 14.15 28.89
C GLU A 666 -15.52 13.15 28.87
N LEU A 667 -15.25 11.91 28.48
CA LEU A 667 -16.09 10.77 28.83
C LEU A 667 -15.22 9.50 28.92
N GLU A 668 -14.27 9.46 29.85
CA GLU A 668 -13.85 8.21 30.49
C GLU A 668 -12.99 8.47 31.75
N ASN A 669 -13.52 8.01 32.89
CA ASN A 669 -12.89 7.85 34.21
C ASN A 669 -12.59 9.11 35.05
N LEU A 670 -13.38 9.31 36.13
CA LEU A 670 -12.92 9.58 37.51
C LEU A 670 -14.12 9.65 38.50
N SER A 671 -13.95 9.05 39.68
CA SER A 671 -14.84 9.12 40.87
C SER A 671 -14.53 10.37 41.74
N PRO A 672 -15.36 10.74 42.74
CA PRO A 672 -15.67 12.14 43.07
C PRO A 672 -14.63 12.81 43.99
N VAL A 673 -14.31 14.07 43.68
CA VAL A 673 -13.70 15.01 44.63
C VAL A 673 -14.53 16.30 44.58
N GLU A 674 -14.95 16.77 45.76
CA GLU A 674 -15.73 18.00 45.94
C GLU A 674 -14.97 19.27 45.50
N PRO A 675 -15.68 20.33 45.07
CA PRO A 675 -15.10 21.49 44.40
C PRO A 675 -14.65 22.60 45.38
N PRO A 676 -13.54 23.31 45.12
CA PRO A 676 -13.36 24.66 45.63
C PRO A 676 -13.89 25.70 44.64
N VAL A 677 -15.01 26.31 45.00
CA VAL A 677 -15.34 27.75 44.91
C VAL A 677 -15.11 28.49 43.57
N GLN A 678 -16.24 28.76 42.89
CA GLN A 678 -16.65 29.97 42.15
C GLN A 678 -15.58 30.94 41.59
N GLN A 679 -15.48 31.03 40.25
CA GLN A 679 -15.46 32.31 39.51
C GLN A 679 -16.13 32.16 38.12
N PRO A 680 -17.16 32.98 37.80
CA PRO A 680 -17.85 32.92 36.51
C PRO A 680 -17.13 33.68 35.38
N LEU A 681 -17.27 33.14 34.17
CA LEU A 681 -16.91 33.73 32.87
C LEU A 681 -17.36 35.20 32.75
N LEU A 682 -16.37 36.07 32.58
CA LEU A 682 -16.53 37.53 32.49
C LEU A 682 -15.99 38.02 31.15
N TRP A 683 -16.65 37.69 30.04
CA TRP A 683 -16.40 38.34 28.75
C TRP A 683 -17.71 38.46 27.98
N LEU A 684 -18.42 39.57 28.21
CA LEU A 684 -19.23 40.30 27.24
C LEU A 684 -19.87 41.52 27.95
N LYS A 685 -19.17 42.65 27.97
CA LYS A 685 -19.78 43.99 28.02
C LYS A 685 -18.93 44.99 27.22
N PRO A 686 -19.54 46.06 26.69
CA PRO A 686 -18.98 46.90 25.64
C PRO A 686 -17.84 47.80 26.14
N CYS A 687 -16.94 48.16 25.23
CA CYS A 687 -15.92 49.18 25.40
C CYS A 687 -16.54 50.51 25.87
N GLN A 688 -16.52 50.78 27.16
CA GLN A 688 -16.36 52.10 27.76
C GLN A 688 -15.73 51.90 29.15
N ASP A 689 -14.69 52.68 29.43
CA ASP A 689 -13.94 52.80 30.68
C ASP A 689 -12.96 51.66 31.04
N ARG A 690 -11.75 51.70 30.45
CA ARG A 690 -10.57 50.92 30.88
C ARG A 690 -9.58 51.68 31.77
N GLU A 691 -9.81 52.96 32.09
CA GLU A 691 -8.87 53.76 32.90
C GLU A 691 -9.12 53.72 34.42
N SER A 692 -10.30 53.30 34.89
CA SER A 692 -10.63 53.25 36.32
C SER A 692 -10.15 51.99 37.06
N ALA A 693 -9.55 51.02 36.36
CA ALA A 693 -9.13 49.74 36.93
C ALA A 693 -7.61 49.54 37.03
N GLY A 694 -6.78 50.53 36.67
CA GLY A 694 -5.32 50.46 36.85
C GLY A 694 -4.60 49.36 36.06
N LEU A 695 -5.25 48.77 35.05
CA LEU A 695 -4.69 47.69 34.23
C LEU A 695 -4.08 48.25 32.95
N LYS A 696 -2.80 47.93 32.68
CA LYS A 696 -2.10 48.34 31.45
C LYS A 696 -2.75 47.71 30.20
N PRO A 697 -2.79 48.43 29.06
CA PRO A 697 -3.31 47.88 27.82
C PRO A 697 -2.42 46.74 27.30
N LEU A 698 -3.06 45.72 26.70
CA LEU A 698 -2.39 44.64 25.98
C LEU A 698 -1.90 45.16 24.61
N PRO A 699 -0.71 44.74 24.14
CA PRO A 699 -0.12 45.23 22.90
C PRO A 699 -0.89 44.74 21.68
N SER A 700 -0.85 45.53 20.61
CA SER A 700 -1.55 45.24 19.35
C SER A 700 -0.70 44.34 18.44
N LEU A 701 -1.33 43.64 17.51
CA LEU A 701 -0.66 42.75 16.55
C LEU A 701 0.31 43.48 15.58
N SER A 702 0.36 44.82 15.57
CA SER A 702 1.43 45.59 14.89
C SER A 702 2.72 45.68 15.71
N ASP A 703 2.69 45.40 17.01
CA ASP A 703 3.87 45.41 17.89
C ASP A 703 4.67 44.10 17.78
N PHE A 704 4.06 43.02 17.27
CA PHE A 704 4.74 41.74 17.05
C PHE A 704 5.55 41.69 15.74
N TYR A 705 5.33 42.63 14.81
CA TYR A 705 6.04 42.68 13.52
C TYR A 705 7.11 43.78 13.42
N SER A 706 7.36 44.52 14.50
CA SER A 706 8.30 45.65 14.51
C SER A 706 9.60 45.40 15.29
N GLN A 707 9.94 44.14 15.62
CA GLN A 707 11.21 43.76 16.27
C GLN A 707 12.08 42.81 15.44
N SER A 708 12.07 42.93 14.12
CA SER A 708 13.02 42.19 13.25
C SER A 708 13.79 43.05 12.26
N LEU A 709 13.71 44.39 12.34
CA LEU A 709 14.46 45.28 11.45
C LEU A 709 14.99 46.52 12.19
N ALA A 710 16.06 46.34 12.96
CA ALA A 710 17.02 47.40 13.28
C ALA A 710 18.32 46.79 13.83
N PHE A 711 19.38 46.74 13.02
CA PHE A 711 20.64 47.47 13.27
C PHE A 711 21.68 47.13 12.20
N ASN A 712 22.10 48.18 11.50
CA ASN A 712 23.19 48.19 10.53
C ASN A 712 24.52 48.52 11.25
N SER A 713 25.61 47.90 10.78
CA SER A 713 27.01 48.37 10.73
C SER A 713 27.63 49.08 11.93
N THR A 714 28.72 48.52 12.52
CA THR A 714 30.12 49.03 12.45
C THR A 714 31.09 48.32 13.43
N THR A 715 32.22 47.85 12.86
CA THR A 715 33.62 47.77 13.37
C THR A 715 34.05 47.13 14.72
N LEU A 716 35.07 46.27 14.55
CA LEU A 716 36.28 45.98 15.38
C LEU A 716 36.29 44.80 16.38
N GLU A 717 37.32 43.95 16.17
CA GLU A 717 37.79 42.75 16.89
C GLU A 717 38.35 43.02 18.32
N PRO A 718 39.05 42.07 19.00
CA PRO A 718 38.69 40.71 19.41
C PRO A 718 38.97 40.48 20.93
N LEU A 719 38.10 39.82 21.69
CA LEU A 719 38.47 39.34 23.02
C LEU A 719 37.82 38.00 23.36
N GLY A 720 38.67 36.97 23.47
CA GLY A 720 38.75 36.10 24.65
C GLY A 720 37.57 35.17 24.95
N SER A 721 37.82 33.88 24.74
CA SER A 721 37.40 32.71 25.53
C SER A 721 36.24 32.84 26.54
N THR A 722 35.38 31.81 26.52
CA THR A 722 34.37 31.42 27.52
C THR A 722 33.04 32.20 27.53
N ALA A 723 32.25 32.10 26.45
CA ALA A 723 30.78 32.26 26.51
C ALA A 723 30.01 31.74 25.27
N THR A 724 30.52 30.73 24.54
CA THR A 724 29.83 30.18 23.35
C THR A 724 29.74 28.66 23.40
N GLN A 725 29.25 28.11 24.52
CA GLN A 725 28.96 26.67 24.63
C GLN A 725 27.67 26.34 25.42
N VAL A 726 26.82 27.32 25.73
CA VAL A 726 25.59 27.06 26.53
C VAL A 726 24.29 27.46 25.81
N PHE A 727 24.31 28.20 24.70
CA PHE A 727 23.07 28.60 24.01
C PHE A 727 22.71 27.80 22.74
N GLN A 728 23.47 26.75 22.41
CA GLN A 728 23.19 25.83 21.29
C GLN A 728 22.75 24.41 21.73
N ARG A 729 22.37 24.23 23.00
CA ARG A 729 21.86 22.94 23.53
C ARG A 729 20.40 22.93 23.99
N SER A 730 19.65 24.01 23.81
CA SER A 730 18.24 24.10 24.26
C SER A 730 17.20 24.21 23.13
N LEU A 731 17.57 23.93 21.88
CA LEU A 731 16.65 23.90 20.73
C LEU A 731 16.77 22.61 19.90
N SER A 732 16.99 21.47 20.57
CA SER A 732 16.92 20.13 19.95
C SER A 732 15.97 19.18 20.69
N HIS A 733 15.06 19.70 21.51
CA HIS A 733 14.01 18.94 22.21
C HIS A 733 12.64 19.62 22.06
N SER A 734 12.10 19.56 20.85
CA SER A 734 10.66 19.68 20.57
C SER A 734 10.42 19.33 19.11
N GLY A 735 10.40 18.03 18.81
CA GLY A 735 10.04 17.52 17.49
C GLY A 735 8.59 17.86 17.14
N LEU A 736 8.37 19.02 16.52
CA LEU A 736 7.19 19.53 15.81
C LEU A 736 7.76 20.67 14.95
N GLN A 737 7.73 20.74 13.62
CA GLN A 737 6.78 20.36 12.57
C GLN A 737 7.42 20.83 11.21
N PRO A 738 6.76 20.89 10.03
CA PRO A 738 5.57 20.20 9.47
C PRO A 738 5.82 19.76 7.98
N LEU A 739 5.05 18.90 7.29
CA LEU A 739 3.61 18.89 7.00
C LEU A 739 3.00 20.24 6.52
N CYS A 740 3.68 20.93 5.60
CA CYS A 740 3.11 22.03 4.81
C CYS A 740 3.77 22.10 3.42
N GLN A 741 3.60 21.07 2.60
CA GLN A 741 3.79 21.14 1.15
C GLN A 741 2.76 20.21 0.48
N ARG A 742 1.53 20.70 0.33
CA ARG A 742 0.52 20.24 -0.65
C ARG A 742 -0.74 21.12 -0.56
N LEU A 743 -0.63 22.36 -1.04
CA LEU A 743 -1.76 23.10 -1.59
C LEU A 743 -1.24 23.84 -2.82
N SER A 744 -1.63 23.35 -4.00
CA SER A 744 -1.29 23.95 -5.29
C SER A 744 -2.03 25.27 -5.49
N MET A 745 -1.31 26.26 -6.01
CA MET A 745 -1.81 27.53 -6.53
C MET A 745 -2.94 27.33 -7.55
N SER A 746 -4.20 27.52 -7.17
CA SER A 746 -5.29 27.67 -8.15
C SER A 746 -6.40 28.66 -7.79
N GLN A 747 -6.30 29.48 -6.72
CA GLN A 747 -7.40 30.39 -6.35
C GLN A 747 -6.98 31.75 -5.75
N LEU A 748 -5.96 32.40 -6.30
CA LEU A 748 -5.65 33.80 -5.92
C LEU A 748 -5.14 34.61 -7.11
N LEU A 749 -5.96 34.72 -8.16
CA LEU A 749 -5.89 35.80 -9.16
C LEU A 749 -7.25 35.96 -9.83
N ARG A 750 -8.24 36.55 -9.13
CA ARG A 750 -9.42 37.18 -9.73
C ARG A 750 -9.75 38.49 -8.99
N GLY A 751 -9.63 39.60 -9.72
CA GLY A 751 -10.11 40.95 -9.37
C GLY A 751 -9.05 41.83 -8.71
N GLN A 752 -8.71 43.03 -9.15
CA GLN A 752 -9.10 43.86 -10.29
C GLN A 752 -7.93 44.82 -10.59
N SER A 753 -7.67 45.14 -11.87
CA SER A 753 -7.38 46.52 -12.29
C SER A 753 -7.28 46.61 -13.81
N ARG A 754 -8.09 47.51 -14.37
CA ARG A 754 -8.21 47.85 -15.79
C ARG A 754 -7.17 48.91 -16.19
N ARG A 755 -6.73 48.80 -17.46
CA ARG A 755 -6.17 49.86 -18.37
C ARG A 755 -4.75 50.36 -18.08
N ARG A 756 -3.82 50.13 -19.02
CA ARG A 756 -3.54 50.98 -20.21
C ARG A 756 -2.58 50.27 -21.17
N LYS A 757 -2.86 50.43 -22.47
CA LYS A 757 -2.01 50.09 -23.63
C LYS A 757 -0.72 50.89 -23.61
N THR A 758 0.41 50.27 -24.00
CA THR A 758 1.36 50.80 -25.01
C THR A 758 2.15 49.64 -25.63
N ILE A 759 2.35 49.74 -26.94
CA ILE A 759 2.95 48.82 -27.91
C ILE A 759 4.49 48.86 -27.84
N LEU A 760 5.17 47.73 -28.08
CA LEU A 760 6.38 47.69 -28.93
C LEU A 760 6.66 46.25 -29.42
N ARG A 761 6.70 46.10 -30.74
CA ARG A 761 7.13 44.93 -31.53
C ARG A 761 8.65 44.76 -31.44
N MET A 762 9.16 43.53 -31.58
CA MET A 762 10.08 43.09 -32.66
C MET A 762 10.19 41.55 -32.63
N GLY A 763 10.06 40.91 -33.80
CA GLY A 763 10.22 39.46 -33.99
C GLY A 763 11.66 39.05 -34.33
N PRO A 764 11.98 37.75 -34.44
CA PRO A 764 13.32 37.27 -34.79
C PRO A 764 13.48 37.07 -36.30
N GLU A 765 14.61 37.54 -36.84
CA GLU A 765 15.05 37.35 -38.22
C GLU A 765 15.65 35.95 -38.47
N ARG A 766 15.40 35.43 -39.67
CA ARG A 766 16.04 34.28 -40.34
C ARG A 766 17.19 34.77 -41.22
N ILE A 767 18.33 34.07 -41.32
CA ILE A 767 19.27 34.09 -42.48
C ILE A 767 20.02 32.71 -42.54
N PRO A 768 20.56 32.18 -43.67
CA PRO A 768 20.14 30.90 -44.26
C PRO A 768 21.33 29.94 -44.60
N ALA A 769 21.05 28.91 -45.41
CA ALA A 769 22.00 27.91 -45.93
C ALA A 769 22.88 28.42 -47.09
N GLY A 770 24.08 27.81 -47.26
CA GLY A 770 24.96 27.97 -48.43
C GLY A 770 26.21 27.05 -48.43
N ASP A 771 26.14 26.00 -49.26
CA ASP A 771 27.13 25.25 -50.07
C ASP A 771 28.64 25.05 -49.74
N LEU A 772 29.03 23.76 -49.82
CA LEU A 772 30.14 23.11 -50.56
C LEU A 772 31.60 23.65 -50.49
N ARG A 773 32.55 22.83 -49.98
CA ARG A 773 33.61 22.11 -50.74
C ARG A 773 34.80 21.65 -49.87
N SER A 774 35.22 20.41 -50.13
CA SER A 774 36.58 19.82 -50.16
C SER A 774 37.70 20.34 -49.24
N GLY A 775 38.42 19.41 -48.60
CA GLY A 775 39.81 19.67 -48.19
C GLY A 775 40.34 18.66 -47.19
N ALA A 776 41.28 17.85 -47.63
CA ALA A 776 41.96 16.84 -46.84
C ALA A 776 43.02 17.43 -45.88
N SER A 777 43.41 16.58 -44.93
CA SER A 777 44.75 16.43 -44.36
C SER A 777 45.17 17.28 -43.14
N THR A 778 45.83 16.52 -42.25
CA THR A 778 46.94 16.89 -41.35
C THR A 778 46.66 17.68 -40.07
N SER A 779 46.64 16.91 -38.96
CA SER A 779 47.58 16.94 -37.83
C SER A 779 47.82 18.23 -37.03
N VAL A 780 47.93 17.98 -35.72
CA VAL A 780 48.77 18.65 -34.68
C VAL A 780 47.97 19.34 -33.56
N GLU A 781 48.01 18.66 -32.42
CA GLU A 781 48.21 19.08 -31.02
C GLU A 781 47.75 20.45 -30.48
N ALA A 782 47.34 20.35 -29.20
CA ALA A 782 47.46 21.31 -28.10
C ALA A 782 46.29 22.29 -27.85
N ARG A 783 45.29 21.87 -27.07
CA ARG A 783 45.19 22.16 -25.63
C ARG A 783 44.00 21.47 -24.98
#